data_AF-A0A929FN27-F1
#
_entry.id   AF-A0A929FN27-F1
#
_cell.length_a   1.000
_cell.length_b   1.000
_cell.length_c   1.000
_cell.angle_alpha   90.00
_cell.angle_beta   90.00
_cell.angle_gamma   90.00
#
_symmetry.space_group_name_H-M   'P 1'
#
loop_
_entity.id
_entity.type
_entity.pdbx_description
1 polymer ?
#
loop_
_entity_poly.entity_id
_entity_poly.type
_entity_poly.pdbx_seq_one_letter_code
_entity_poly.pdbx_strand_id
1 'polypeptide(L)'
;MTIPIIIEIALSLIFIYLILSLLASEIQELIATLLQWRAVHLKESIETLLAGNNKKQDLKSVKTLANELYKSPLIKTLNQEAKGFLATIPRQINHLLGFIVRFGRKSMFGYKKHSGPSYIPSHFFAASLLESLKLPELHHQITALNLQWFVQENVIVRIASILHDQSQLINRITLDFNSESELIGYLKIFTPKNDSSKRTLLILNDFYKLKHNLNKIILNFESNKADLAITINRIADNLERYFEFSQTYLPKMQVAQLDRLNGEIFGRNQNERLYVLQDLQLTIFELVEIIESCGEITQRWQTYKNDKQLTDREAPIAATKEATQKTKQYLEELKQDVDQFKPELMATEVQDICNDIEAILQRSHSAYDYKSIINFILNLDESRHLIKEKIINTINTIIASYEERFNNEYEEVYNQFKQDIQLENTVQLPVAAKEFILTLGCIANLPNTKLIDDLEKLLNHVLELNLPKSITENLSILAERTQSNLQDVREDFHQFEQEVATWFDRSMERASGVYKRNAKLVAIAIGCTVAVAANADTLYMVSRLTKDSALRTVVTQTANDIAASDTQLTPETLDKIDRAVDNLSLPIGWSEFNRRHQRQNRQIPWDVRYLVGWFLSGLAISMGASFWYDMLGKVMDVSNVGKKPKPSRIPPQDRG
;
A
#
# COMPACT_ATOMS: atom_id res chain seq x y z
N MET A 1 -56.54 21.62 36.73
CA MET A 1 -55.14 21.45 37.17
C MET A 1 -54.44 22.79 37.10
N THR A 2 -53.61 23.15 38.07
CA THR A 2 -52.78 24.35 37.99
C THR A 2 -51.55 24.05 37.10
N ILE A 3 -51.02 25.06 36.41
CA ILE A 3 -49.83 24.93 35.55
C ILE A 3 -48.65 24.25 36.27
N PRO A 4 -48.35 24.55 37.56
CA PRO A 4 -47.29 23.85 38.31
C PRO A 4 -47.49 22.34 38.43
N ILE A 5 -48.73 21.87 38.63
CA ILE A 5 -49.01 20.43 38.77
C ILE A 5 -48.73 19.69 37.45
N ILE A 6 -49.05 20.30 36.31
CA ILE A 6 -48.80 19.71 34.98
C ILE A 6 -47.28 19.60 34.74
N ILE A 7 -46.51 20.61 35.12
CA ILE A 7 -45.04 20.61 35.02
C ILE A 7 -44.43 19.52 35.91
N GLU A 8 -44.91 19.39 37.16
CA GLU A 8 -44.44 18.33 38.07
C GLU A 8 -44.74 16.92 37.54
N ILE A 9 -45.94 16.68 36.98
CA ILE A 9 -46.29 15.39 36.38
C ILE A 9 -45.41 15.10 35.16
N ALA A 10 -45.18 16.11 34.30
CA ALA A 10 -44.32 15.97 33.13
C ALA A 10 -42.88 15.62 33.54
N LEU A 11 -42.34 16.33 34.54
CA LEU A 11 -40.98 16.12 35.04
C LEU A 11 -40.81 14.72 35.67
N SER A 12 -41.82 14.22 36.40
CA SER A 12 -41.83 12.84 36.90
C SER A 12 -41.87 11.80 35.77
N LEU A 13 -42.67 12.01 34.73
CA LEU A 13 -42.75 11.09 33.59
C LEU A 13 -41.45 11.07 32.79
N ILE A 14 -40.88 12.24 32.52
CA ILE A 14 -39.59 12.38 31.83
C ILE A 14 -38.50 11.63 32.59
N PHE A 15 -38.45 11.78 33.91
CA PHE A 15 -37.47 11.08 34.74
C PHE A 15 -37.62 9.55 34.70
N ILE A 16 -38.85 9.04 34.81
CA ILE A 16 -39.11 7.61 34.72
C ILE A 16 -38.71 7.06 33.33
N TYR A 17 -39.03 7.80 32.25
CA TYR A 17 -38.64 7.39 30.91
C TYR A 17 -37.14 7.51 30.66
N LEU A 18 -36.44 8.47 31.27
CA LEU A 18 -34.98 8.56 31.24
C LEU A 18 -34.34 7.28 31.79
N ILE A 19 -34.79 6.80 32.96
CA ILE A 19 -34.29 5.55 33.58
C ILE A 19 -34.56 4.34 32.68
N LEU A 20 -35.79 4.20 32.19
CA LEU A 20 -36.16 3.05 31.35
C LEU A 20 -35.43 3.05 29.99
N SER A 21 -35.20 4.23 29.42
CA SER A 21 -34.43 4.40 28.18
C SER A 21 -32.92 4.18 28.37
N LEU A 22 -32.38 4.47 29.55
CA LEU A 22 -31.00 4.10 29.91
C LEU A 22 -30.84 2.59 29.91
N LEU A 23 -31.70 1.88 30.65
CA LEU A 23 -31.70 0.42 30.69
C LEU A 23 -31.85 -0.19 29.28
N ALA A 24 -32.76 0.33 28.47
CA ALA A 24 -32.97 -0.16 27.11
C ALA A 24 -31.74 0.08 26.21
N SER A 25 -31.05 1.20 26.38
CA SER A 25 -29.85 1.54 25.62
C SER A 25 -28.66 0.64 25.99
N GLU A 26 -28.49 0.33 27.28
CA GLU A 26 -27.50 -0.65 27.77
C GLU A 26 -27.77 -2.06 27.21
N ILE A 27 -29.03 -2.50 27.25
CA ILE A 27 -29.43 -3.79 26.65
C ILE A 27 -29.14 -3.80 25.15
N GLN A 28 -29.47 -2.73 24.43
CA GLN A 28 -29.23 -2.63 23.00
C GLN A 28 -27.74 -2.70 22.66
N GLU A 29 -26.89 -1.99 23.41
CA GLU A 29 -25.44 -1.98 23.19
C GLU A 29 -24.80 -3.35 23.51
N LEU A 30 -25.25 -4.02 24.58
CA LEU A 30 -24.83 -5.38 24.93
C LEU A 30 -25.18 -6.38 23.82
N ILE A 31 -26.41 -6.31 23.28
CA ILE A 31 -26.85 -7.16 22.17
C ILE A 31 -26.00 -6.88 20.91
N ALA A 32 -25.78 -5.61 20.58
CA ALA A 32 -24.99 -5.21 19.42
C ALA A 32 -23.53 -5.69 19.51
N THR A 33 -22.94 -5.63 20.71
CA THR A 33 -21.58 -6.08 21.02
C THR A 33 -21.46 -7.61 20.92
N LEU A 34 -22.37 -8.36 21.56
CA LEU A 34 -22.35 -9.82 21.52
C LEU A 34 -22.56 -10.38 20.11
N LEU A 35 -23.49 -9.80 19.36
CA LEU A 35 -23.81 -10.27 18.01
C LEU A 35 -22.88 -9.68 16.93
N GLN A 36 -22.01 -8.74 17.31
CA GLN A 36 -21.05 -8.04 16.46
C GLN A 36 -21.66 -7.39 15.23
N TRP A 37 -22.88 -6.91 15.35
CA TRP A 37 -23.63 -6.36 14.22
C TRP A 37 -22.92 -5.19 13.55
N ARG A 38 -22.22 -4.36 14.34
CA ARG A 38 -21.44 -3.22 13.82
C ARG A 38 -20.31 -3.69 12.92
N ALA A 39 -19.52 -4.65 13.38
CA ALA A 39 -18.41 -5.21 12.61
C ALA A 39 -18.88 -5.94 11.35
N VAL A 40 -19.95 -6.73 11.45
CA VAL A 40 -20.56 -7.43 10.30
C VAL A 40 -21.08 -6.42 9.27
N HIS A 41 -21.84 -5.42 9.72
CA HIS A 41 -22.37 -4.38 8.84
C HIS A 41 -21.24 -3.57 8.18
N LEU A 42 -20.18 -3.25 8.91
CA LEU A 42 -19.02 -2.56 8.36
C LEU A 42 -18.38 -3.38 7.22
N LYS A 43 -18.20 -4.69 7.43
CA LYS A 43 -17.67 -5.57 6.38
C LYS A 43 -18.59 -5.66 5.18
N GLU A 44 -19.90 -5.82 5.38
CA GLU A 44 -20.92 -5.77 4.31
C GLU A 44 -20.89 -4.45 3.54
N SER A 45 -20.68 -3.34 4.25
CA SER A 45 -20.61 -2.00 3.67
C SER A 45 -19.35 -1.85 2.81
N ILE A 46 -18.21 -2.39 3.26
CA ILE A 46 -16.97 -2.44 2.48
C ILE A 46 -17.14 -3.34 1.27
N GLU A 47 -17.67 -4.55 1.42
CA GLU A 47 -17.95 -5.45 0.28
C GLU A 47 -18.88 -4.77 -0.75
N THR A 48 -19.89 -4.04 -0.28
CA THR A 48 -20.79 -3.28 -1.16
C THR A 48 -20.09 -2.10 -1.84
N LEU A 49 -19.22 -1.40 -1.11
CA LEU A 49 -18.38 -0.33 -1.66
C LEU A 49 -17.48 -0.86 -2.76
N LEU A 50 -16.77 -1.95 -2.50
CA LEU A 50 -15.84 -2.56 -3.45
C LEU A 50 -16.55 -3.13 -4.68
N ALA A 51 -17.78 -3.65 -4.53
CA ALA A 51 -18.59 -4.16 -5.64
C ALA A 51 -19.21 -3.07 -6.52
N GLY A 52 -19.29 -1.82 -6.03
CA GLY A 52 -19.97 -0.72 -6.71
C GLY A 52 -21.40 -1.08 -7.15
N ASN A 53 -21.73 -0.75 -8.40
CA ASN A 53 -23.04 -1.04 -8.99
C ASN A 53 -23.18 -2.50 -9.51
N ASN A 54 -22.09 -3.26 -9.57
CA ASN A 54 -22.01 -4.55 -10.29
C ASN A 54 -22.09 -5.77 -9.35
N LYS A 55 -23.10 -5.81 -8.46
CA LYS A 55 -23.21 -6.76 -7.33
C LYS A 55 -23.13 -8.26 -7.66
N LYS A 56 -23.24 -8.70 -8.92
CA LYS A 56 -23.31 -10.12 -9.29
C LYS A 56 -22.08 -10.67 -10.02
N GLN A 57 -21.31 -9.84 -10.73
CA GLN A 57 -20.26 -10.32 -11.63
C GLN A 57 -18.94 -10.60 -10.88
N ASP A 58 -18.69 -9.90 -9.76
CA ASP A 58 -17.38 -9.86 -9.10
C ASP A 58 -17.42 -10.25 -7.60
N LEU A 59 -18.40 -11.05 -7.17
CA LEU A 59 -18.59 -11.31 -5.73
C LEU A 59 -17.38 -12.04 -5.08
N LYS A 60 -16.66 -12.86 -5.85
CA LYS A 60 -15.48 -13.59 -5.36
C LYS A 60 -14.29 -12.63 -5.17
N SER A 61 -13.98 -11.83 -6.18
CA SER A 61 -12.90 -10.83 -6.17
C SER A 61 -13.12 -9.78 -5.08
N VAL A 62 -14.35 -9.27 -4.96
CA VAL A 62 -14.75 -8.35 -3.88
C VAL A 62 -14.46 -8.93 -2.50
N LYS A 63 -14.81 -10.19 -2.27
CA LYS A 63 -14.55 -10.86 -0.98
C LYS A 63 -13.07 -11.12 -0.75
N THR A 64 -12.31 -11.47 -1.80
CA THR A 64 -10.85 -11.63 -1.71
C THR A 64 -10.22 -10.32 -1.26
N LEU A 65 -10.46 -9.23 -1.99
CA LEU A 65 -9.91 -7.92 -1.66
C LEU A 65 -10.35 -7.44 -0.27
N ALA A 66 -11.64 -7.56 0.08
CA ALA A 66 -12.11 -7.24 1.42
C ALA A 66 -11.38 -8.05 2.50
N ASN A 67 -11.18 -9.35 2.30
CA ASN A 67 -10.46 -10.18 3.26
C ASN A 67 -8.98 -9.78 3.38
N GLU A 68 -8.32 -9.39 2.28
CA GLU A 68 -6.95 -8.87 2.32
C GLU A 68 -6.87 -7.54 3.09
N LEU A 69 -7.79 -6.61 2.86
CA LEU A 69 -7.86 -5.36 3.64
C LEU A 69 -7.98 -5.64 5.14
N TYR A 70 -8.85 -6.57 5.56
CA TYR A 70 -9.00 -6.94 6.96
C TYR A 70 -7.81 -7.73 7.54
N LYS A 71 -6.88 -8.21 6.70
CA LYS A 71 -5.61 -8.79 7.16
C LYS A 71 -4.52 -7.74 7.38
N SER A 72 -4.68 -6.51 6.85
CA SER A 72 -3.68 -5.45 7.01
C SER A 72 -3.38 -5.19 8.49
N PRO A 73 -2.11 -4.91 8.87
CA PRO A 73 -1.77 -4.59 10.25
C PRO A 73 -2.57 -3.39 10.78
N LEU A 74 -2.80 -2.39 9.93
CA LEU A 74 -3.53 -1.17 10.24
C LEU A 74 -4.99 -1.46 10.64
N ILE A 75 -5.73 -2.23 9.85
CA ILE A 75 -7.13 -2.56 10.17
C ILE A 75 -7.22 -3.60 11.30
N LYS A 76 -6.26 -4.54 11.35
CA LYS A 76 -6.25 -5.59 12.38
C LYS A 76 -6.06 -5.03 13.79
N THR A 77 -5.26 -3.98 13.97
CA THR A 77 -5.03 -3.35 15.29
C THR A 77 -6.26 -2.61 15.82
N LEU A 78 -7.18 -2.19 14.95
CA LEU A 78 -8.46 -1.59 15.34
C LEU A 78 -9.43 -2.60 15.97
N ASN A 79 -9.18 -3.90 15.80
CA ASN A 79 -9.98 -4.94 16.43
C ASN A 79 -9.62 -5.06 17.91
N GLN A 80 -10.21 -4.18 18.73
CA GLN A 80 -10.18 -4.33 20.18
C GLN A 80 -11.24 -5.36 20.56
N GLU A 81 -10.83 -6.59 20.88
CA GLU A 81 -11.73 -7.54 21.54
C GLU A 81 -12.25 -6.94 22.85
N ALA A 82 -13.53 -7.19 23.17
CA ALA A 82 -14.16 -6.64 24.36
C ALA A 82 -13.34 -6.99 25.62
N LYS A 83 -12.76 -5.97 26.26
CA LYS A 83 -12.11 -6.11 27.57
C LYS A 83 -13.14 -5.79 28.66
N GLY A 84 -13.34 -6.69 29.63
CA GLY A 84 -14.27 -6.51 30.77
C GLY A 84 -15.10 -7.76 31.10
N PHE A 85 -16.15 -7.60 31.92
CA PHE A 85 -17.08 -8.66 32.37
C PHE A 85 -17.72 -9.49 31.23
N LEU A 86 -17.73 -8.97 30.00
CA LEU A 86 -18.24 -9.68 28.83
C LEU A 86 -17.25 -10.69 28.23
N ALA A 87 -15.93 -10.55 28.51
CA ALA A 87 -14.93 -11.57 28.14
C ALA A 87 -15.13 -12.89 28.90
N THR A 88 -15.90 -12.85 29.99
CA THR A 88 -16.23 -13.97 30.87
C THR A 88 -17.47 -14.74 30.41
N ILE A 89 -18.23 -14.25 29.42
CA ILE A 89 -19.38 -14.98 28.86
C ILE A 89 -18.88 -16.23 28.11
N PRO A 90 -19.38 -17.45 28.44
CA PRO A 90 -18.92 -18.69 27.83
C PRO A 90 -19.02 -18.66 26.29
N ARG A 91 -17.93 -19.00 25.60
CA ARG A 91 -17.84 -19.02 24.12
C ARG A 91 -18.97 -19.82 23.44
N GLN A 92 -19.53 -20.81 24.13
CA GLN A 92 -20.66 -21.62 23.66
C GLN A 92 -21.97 -20.82 23.53
N ILE A 93 -22.25 -19.90 24.45
CA ILE A 93 -23.47 -19.06 24.44
C ILE A 93 -23.40 -18.05 23.30
N ASN A 94 -22.23 -17.47 23.07
CA ASN A 94 -22.01 -16.54 21.97
C ASN A 94 -22.25 -17.21 20.60
N HIS A 95 -21.78 -18.45 20.43
CA HIS A 95 -22.02 -19.23 19.20
C HIS A 95 -23.49 -19.62 19.03
N LEU A 96 -24.20 -19.97 20.11
CA LEU A 96 -25.62 -20.33 20.09
C LEU A 96 -26.51 -19.14 19.68
N LEU A 97 -26.32 -17.98 20.34
CA LEU A 97 -27.08 -16.76 20.04
C LEU A 97 -26.78 -16.24 18.62
N GLY A 98 -25.51 -16.26 18.22
CA GLY A 98 -25.11 -15.93 16.85
C GLY A 98 -25.72 -16.86 15.80
N PHE A 99 -25.83 -18.16 16.07
CA PHE A 99 -26.43 -19.15 15.16
C PHE A 99 -27.95 -18.98 15.01
N ILE A 100 -28.66 -18.72 16.11
CA ILE A 100 -30.13 -18.53 16.13
C ILE A 100 -30.52 -17.25 15.38
N VAL A 101 -29.84 -16.13 15.65
CA VAL A 101 -30.14 -14.85 15.01
C VAL A 101 -29.76 -14.83 13.52
N ARG A 102 -28.70 -15.56 13.13
CA ARG A 102 -28.25 -15.64 11.73
C ARG A 102 -28.98 -16.72 10.92
N PHE A 103 -30.04 -17.34 11.45
CA PHE A 103 -30.80 -18.43 10.79
C PHE A 103 -29.86 -19.46 10.12
N GLY A 104 -28.78 -19.87 10.81
CA GLY A 104 -27.84 -20.87 10.30
C GLY A 104 -26.80 -20.40 9.25
N ARG A 105 -26.64 -19.09 8.98
CA ARG A 105 -25.59 -18.58 8.08
C ARG A 105 -24.20 -18.53 8.75
N LYS A 106 -23.15 -18.93 8.03
CA LYS A 106 -21.74 -18.98 8.52
C LYS A 106 -21.22 -17.58 8.92
N SER A 107 -20.30 -17.54 9.89
CA SER A 107 -19.60 -16.30 10.29
C SER A 107 -18.86 -15.66 9.12
N MET A 108 -19.12 -14.38 8.86
CA MET A 108 -18.49 -13.59 7.80
C MET A 108 -16.97 -13.40 7.96
N PHE A 109 -16.45 -13.60 9.17
CA PHE A 109 -15.01 -13.49 9.48
C PHE A 109 -14.30 -14.86 9.50
N GLY A 110 -14.99 -15.94 9.12
CA GLY A 110 -14.44 -17.30 9.08
C GLY A 110 -14.54 -18.05 10.41
N TYR A 111 -14.18 -19.33 10.40
CA TYR A 111 -14.32 -20.23 11.56
C TYR A 111 -13.28 -20.02 12.68
N LYS A 112 -12.20 -19.25 12.43
CA LYS A 112 -11.09 -19.01 13.38
C LYS A 112 -10.93 -17.56 13.82
N LYS A 113 -11.61 -16.59 13.21
CA LYS A 113 -11.59 -15.18 13.61
C LYS A 113 -13.01 -14.77 13.99
N HIS A 114 -13.21 -14.49 15.27
CA HIS A 114 -14.55 -14.35 15.85
C HIS A 114 -14.98 -12.89 16.02
N SER A 115 -14.21 -11.90 15.53
CA SER A 115 -14.51 -10.48 15.63
C SER A 115 -13.80 -9.68 14.52
N GLY A 116 -14.33 -8.50 14.23
CA GLY A 116 -13.69 -7.48 13.40
C GLY A 116 -13.92 -6.09 14.01
N PRO A 117 -13.20 -5.06 13.54
CA PRO A 117 -13.39 -3.70 14.02
C PRO A 117 -14.83 -3.22 13.80
N SER A 118 -15.37 -2.49 14.77
CA SER A 118 -16.72 -1.89 14.68
C SER A 118 -16.74 -0.56 13.94
N TYR A 119 -15.57 0.02 13.67
CA TYR A 119 -15.35 1.22 12.89
C TYR A 119 -13.93 1.20 12.32
N ILE A 120 -13.75 1.69 11.09
CA ILE A 120 -12.45 1.86 10.46
C ILE A 120 -12.34 3.34 10.07
N PRO A 121 -11.38 4.11 10.63
CA PRO A 121 -11.07 5.45 10.16
C PRO A 121 -10.65 5.44 8.69
N SER A 122 -11.04 6.46 7.94
CA SER A 122 -10.84 6.53 6.49
C SER A 122 -9.38 6.47 6.05
N HIS A 123 -8.47 7.14 6.76
CA HIS A 123 -7.02 7.06 6.49
C HIS A 123 -6.48 5.63 6.65
N PHE A 124 -6.89 4.87 7.69
CA PHE A 124 -6.46 3.47 7.84
C PHE A 124 -7.00 2.58 6.71
N PHE A 125 -8.21 2.85 6.22
CA PHE A 125 -8.74 2.15 5.05
C PHE A 125 -7.94 2.50 3.78
N ALA A 126 -7.71 3.79 3.52
CA ALA A 126 -6.97 4.25 2.36
C ALA A 126 -5.54 3.69 2.33
N ALA A 127 -4.78 3.89 3.40
CA ALA A 127 -3.45 3.31 3.54
C ALA A 127 -3.46 1.77 3.36
N SER A 128 -4.41 1.06 3.97
CA SER A 128 -4.51 -0.40 3.81
C SER A 128 -4.82 -0.82 2.38
N LEU A 129 -5.63 -0.04 1.65
CA LEU A 129 -5.96 -0.31 0.25
C LEU A 129 -4.73 -0.10 -0.64
N LEU A 130 -4.04 1.02 -0.49
CA LEU A 130 -2.83 1.31 -1.25
C LEU A 130 -1.71 0.30 -0.96
N GLU A 131 -1.53 -0.09 0.30
CA GLU A 131 -0.54 -1.10 0.72
C GLU A 131 -0.91 -2.51 0.22
N SER A 132 -2.20 -2.86 0.21
CA SER A 132 -2.67 -4.15 -0.32
C SER A 132 -2.41 -4.27 -1.81
N LEU A 133 -2.60 -3.17 -2.53
CA LEU A 133 -2.33 -3.04 -3.96
C LEU A 133 -0.85 -2.82 -4.29
N LYS A 134 0.01 -2.66 -3.27
CA LYS A 134 1.46 -2.43 -3.44
C LYS A 134 1.81 -1.21 -4.28
N LEU A 135 0.97 -0.16 -4.29
CA LEU A 135 1.24 1.04 -5.09
C LEU A 135 2.59 1.69 -4.73
N PRO A 136 2.92 1.93 -3.45
CA PRO A 136 4.20 2.58 -3.12
C PRO A 136 5.41 1.74 -3.56
N GLU A 137 5.36 0.43 -3.35
CA GLU A 137 6.43 -0.48 -3.77
C GLU A 137 6.53 -0.58 -5.29
N LEU A 138 5.41 -0.67 -6.01
CA LEU A 138 5.39 -0.65 -7.48
C LEU A 138 5.96 0.65 -8.02
N HIS A 139 5.51 1.80 -7.52
CA HIS A 139 6.02 3.10 -7.93
C HIS A 139 7.54 3.20 -7.74
N HIS A 140 8.05 2.78 -6.57
CA HIS A 140 9.48 2.78 -6.29
C HIS A 140 10.26 1.90 -7.27
N GLN A 141 9.79 0.67 -7.47
CA GLN A 141 10.47 -0.33 -8.31
C GLN A 141 10.44 0.05 -9.80
N ILE A 142 9.32 0.59 -10.30
CA ILE A 142 9.23 1.08 -11.68
C ILE A 142 10.08 2.35 -11.86
N THR A 143 10.07 3.26 -10.88
CA THR A 143 10.98 4.43 -10.90
C THR A 143 12.45 3.98 -10.91
N ALA A 144 12.79 2.91 -10.19
CA ALA A 144 14.14 2.35 -10.20
C ALA A 144 14.51 1.76 -11.56
N LEU A 145 13.57 1.08 -12.24
CA LEU A 145 13.76 0.64 -13.63
C LEU A 145 13.97 1.83 -14.57
N ASN A 146 13.11 2.84 -14.50
CA ASN A 146 13.22 4.05 -15.32
C ASN A 146 14.57 4.73 -15.11
N LEU A 147 15.04 4.82 -13.86
CA LEU A 147 16.34 5.37 -13.52
C LEU A 147 17.49 4.55 -14.12
N GLN A 148 17.45 3.22 -14.00
CA GLN A 148 18.47 2.35 -14.61
C GLN A 148 18.53 2.54 -16.11
N TRP A 149 17.37 2.49 -16.77
CA TRP A 149 17.26 2.69 -18.21
C TRP A 149 17.78 4.06 -18.63
N PHE A 150 17.37 5.11 -17.91
CA PHE A 150 17.82 6.47 -18.16
C PHE A 150 19.34 6.60 -18.05
N VAL A 151 19.96 6.04 -16.99
CA VAL A 151 21.42 6.08 -16.85
C VAL A 151 22.09 5.28 -17.96
N GLN A 152 21.56 4.10 -18.29
CA GLN A 152 22.15 3.26 -19.32
C GLN A 152 22.11 3.96 -20.70
N GLU A 153 20.94 4.38 -21.16
CA GLU A 153 20.76 4.95 -22.50
C GLU A 153 21.22 6.40 -22.59
N ASN A 154 20.77 7.26 -21.67
CA ASN A 154 21.01 8.70 -21.79
C ASN A 154 22.40 9.09 -21.29
N VAL A 155 23.03 8.30 -20.43
CA VAL A 155 24.36 8.61 -19.88
C VAL A 155 25.43 7.67 -20.46
N ILE A 156 25.38 6.38 -20.13
CA ILE A 156 26.48 5.44 -20.42
C ILE A 156 26.68 5.25 -21.92
N VAL A 157 25.63 4.94 -22.69
CA VAL A 157 25.71 4.72 -24.14
C VAL A 157 26.15 5.98 -24.89
N ARG A 158 25.62 7.16 -24.50
CA ARG A 158 25.98 8.45 -25.13
C ARG A 158 27.41 8.89 -24.81
N ILE A 159 27.91 8.64 -23.60
CA ILE A 159 29.33 8.89 -23.28
C ILE A 159 30.21 7.92 -24.06
N ALA A 160 29.86 6.62 -24.09
CA ALA A 160 30.60 5.62 -24.85
C ALA A 160 30.70 5.96 -26.34
N SER A 161 29.63 6.50 -26.93
CA SER A 161 29.63 6.92 -28.34
C SER A 161 30.52 8.15 -28.61
N ILE A 162 30.66 9.09 -27.68
CA ILE A 162 31.61 10.21 -27.79
C ILE A 162 33.06 9.71 -27.72
N LEU A 163 33.30 8.63 -26.96
CA LEU A 163 34.59 7.96 -26.83
C LEU A 163 34.89 6.99 -28.00
N HIS A 164 34.16 7.09 -29.12
CA HIS A 164 34.08 6.20 -30.30
C HIS A 164 35.37 5.45 -30.71
N ASP A 165 36.53 6.11 -30.68
CA ASP A 165 37.84 5.53 -31.02
C ASP A 165 38.28 4.36 -30.11
N GLN A 166 37.58 4.13 -28.98
CA GLN A 166 37.85 3.04 -28.03
C GLN A 166 36.67 2.07 -27.88
N SER A 167 35.66 2.18 -28.74
CA SER A 167 34.35 1.49 -28.64
C SER A 167 34.41 -0.02 -28.43
N GLN A 168 35.29 -0.74 -29.14
CA GLN A 168 35.44 -2.20 -28.95
C GLN A 168 35.95 -2.58 -27.55
N LEU A 169 36.78 -1.74 -26.92
CA LEU A 169 37.27 -1.96 -25.55
C LEU A 169 36.31 -1.41 -24.50
N ILE A 170 35.55 -0.37 -24.82
CA ILE A 170 34.50 0.19 -23.95
C ILE A 170 33.36 -0.81 -23.76
N ASN A 171 32.97 -1.51 -24.82
CA ASN A 171 31.97 -2.58 -24.72
C ASN A 171 32.40 -3.68 -23.75
N ARG A 172 33.71 -3.96 -23.63
CA ARG A 172 34.28 -4.93 -22.68
C ARG A 172 34.30 -4.47 -21.21
N ILE A 173 34.11 -3.17 -20.95
CA ILE A 173 33.92 -2.62 -19.58
C ILE A 173 32.55 -3.03 -19.01
N THR A 174 31.68 -3.68 -19.80
CA THR A 174 30.46 -4.32 -19.28
C THR A 174 30.71 -5.53 -18.39
N LEU A 175 31.93 -6.07 -18.36
CA LEU A 175 32.31 -7.14 -17.44
C LEU A 175 32.40 -6.64 -15.99
N ASP A 176 31.82 -7.38 -15.05
CA ASP A 176 31.92 -7.09 -13.61
C ASP A 176 33.32 -7.47 -13.08
N PHE A 177 34.16 -6.46 -12.82
CA PHE A 177 35.46 -6.63 -12.17
C PHE A 177 35.35 -6.44 -10.65
N ASN A 178 36.02 -7.29 -9.86
CA ASN A 178 35.96 -7.23 -8.40
C ASN A 178 36.84 -6.13 -7.79
N SER A 179 37.78 -5.57 -8.57
CA SER A 179 38.68 -4.49 -8.12
C SER A 179 39.21 -3.66 -9.28
N GLU A 180 39.61 -2.42 -9.00
CA GLU A 180 40.30 -1.55 -9.97
C GLU A 180 41.61 -2.20 -10.47
N SER A 181 42.35 -2.89 -9.61
CA SER A 181 43.57 -3.61 -9.99
C SER A 181 43.32 -4.73 -11.01
N GLU A 182 42.18 -5.41 -10.88
CA GLU A 182 41.79 -6.48 -11.80
C GLU A 182 41.42 -5.91 -13.16
N LEU A 183 40.65 -4.83 -13.19
CA LEU A 183 40.38 -4.08 -14.42
C LEU A 183 41.67 -3.58 -15.06
N ILE A 184 42.56 -2.93 -14.32
CA ILE A 184 43.82 -2.41 -14.87
C ILE A 184 44.68 -3.55 -15.43
N GLY A 185 44.71 -4.70 -14.75
CA GLY A 185 45.35 -5.92 -15.24
C GLY A 185 44.76 -6.38 -16.57
N TYR A 186 43.42 -6.45 -16.65
CA TYR A 186 42.68 -6.77 -17.86
C TYR A 186 43.00 -5.77 -18.99
N LEU A 187 42.80 -4.48 -18.76
CA LEU A 187 42.97 -3.43 -19.76
C LEU A 187 44.39 -3.35 -20.30
N LYS A 188 45.43 -3.59 -19.47
CA LYS A 188 46.85 -3.59 -19.87
C LYS A 188 47.21 -4.66 -20.90
N ILE A 189 46.45 -5.74 -20.97
CA ILE A 189 46.66 -6.84 -21.93
C ILE A 189 46.19 -6.43 -23.32
N PHE A 190 45.13 -5.65 -23.37
CA PHE A 190 44.43 -5.26 -24.59
C PHE A 190 44.83 -3.88 -25.11
N THR A 191 45.70 -3.18 -24.37
CA THR A 191 46.29 -1.91 -24.79
C THR A 191 47.72 -2.15 -25.30
N PRO A 192 48.04 -1.82 -26.56
CA PRO A 192 49.39 -1.96 -27.12
C PRO A 192 50.49 -1.31 -26.26
N LYS A 193 51.76 -1.75 -26.31
CA LYS A 193 52.85 -1.09 -25.55
C LYS A 193 53.37 0.18 -26.27
N ASN A 194 52.54 1.21 -26.43
CA ASN A 194 52.94 2.53 -26.96
C ASN A 194 52.28 3.70 -26.18
N ASP A 195 52.71 4.96 -26.38
CA ASP A 195 52.20 6.10 -25.60
C ASP A 195 50.70 6.38 -25.84
N SER A 196 50.16 6.09 -27.02
CA SER A 196 48.71 6.15 -27.29
C SER A 196 47.90 5.18 -26.40
N SER A 197 48.52 4.09 -25.96
CA SER A 197 47.85 3.05 -25.18
C SER A 197 47.77 3.34 -23.69
N LYS A 198 48.70 4.15 -23.13
CA LYS A 198 48.56 4.68 -21.77
C LYS A 198 47.34 5.59 -21.67
N ARG A 199 47.10 6.40 -22.70
CA ARG A 199 45.94 7.29 -22.79
C ARG A 199 44.64 6.47 -22.90
N THR A 200 44.60 5.46 -23.77
CA THR A 200 43.48 4.53 -23.86
C THR A 200 43.19 3.85 -22.50
N LEU A 201 44.22 3.33 -21.82
CA LEU A 201 44.08 2.70 -20.52
C LEU A 201 43.46 3.66 -19.49
N LEU A 202 43.88 4.92 -19.50
CA LEU A 202 43.36 5.95 -18.60
C LEU A 202 41.89 6.26 -18.88
N ILE A 203 41.51 6.41 -20.16
CA ILE A 203 40.11 6.62 -20.59
C ILE A 203 39.22 5.47 -20.11
N LEU A 204 39.66 4.23 -20.37
CA LEU A 204 38.90 3.02 -20.04
C LEU A 204 38.76 2.83 -18.52
N ASN A 205 39.83 3.06 -17.75
CA ASN A 205 39.78 2.99 -16.29
C ASN A 205 38.83 4.04 -15.70
N ASP A 206 38.90 5.28 -16.19
CA ASP A 206 38.06 6.35 -15.67
C ASP A 206 36.58 6.16 -16.03
N PHE A 207 36.29 5.71 -17.25
CA PHE A 207 34.93 5.36 -17.65
C PHE A 207 34.34 4.20 -16.83
N TYR A 208 35.14 3.18 -16.51
CA TYR A 208 34.71 2.13 -15.58
C TYR A 208 34.39 2.69 -14.19
N LYS A 209 35.23 3.57 -13.64
CA LYS A 209 34.98 4.19 -12.33
C LYS A 209 33.67 4.96 -12.32
N LEU A 210 33.39 5.73 -13.37
CA LEU A 210 32.12 6.40 -13.55
C LEU A 210 30.97 5.40 -13.50
N LYS A 211 30.98 4.36 -14.34
CA LYS A 211 29.93 3.34 -14.38
C LYS A 211 29.74 2.65 -13.02
N HIS A 212 30.82 2.28 -12.36
CA HIS A 212 30.79 1.66 -11.04
C HIS A 212 30.15 2.58 -9.98
N ASN A 213 30.53 3.87 -9.97
CA ASN A 213 29.97 4.85 -9.04
C ASN A 213 28.47 5.10 -9.32
N LEU A 214 28.08 5.20 -10.59
CA LEU A 214 26.68 5.36 -10.99
C LEU A 214 25.85 4.15 -10.55
N ASN A 215 26.32 2.92 -10.80
CA ASN A 215 25.66 1.70 -10.31
C ASN A 215 25.48 1.72 -8.78
N LYS A 216 26.49 2.15 -8.03
CA LYS A 216 26.39 2.28 -6.57
C LYS A 216 25.35 3.33 -6.14
N ILE A 217 25.22 4.43 -6.88
CA ILE A 217 24.22 5.46 -6.62
C ILE A 217 22.81 4.91 -6.87
N ILE A 218 22.59 4.22 -7.99
CA ILE A 218 21.32 3.57 -8.32
C ILE A 218 20.97 2.51 -7.27
N LEU A 219 21.92 1.66 -6.86
CA LEU A 219 21.71 0.65 -5.81
C LEU A 219 21.27 1.26 -4.47
N ASN A 220 21.74 2.47 -4.15
CA ASN A 220 21.28 3.18 -2.94
C ASN A 220 19.82 3.61 -3.07
N PHE A 221 19.38 4.05 -4.25
CA PHE A 221 17.98 4.33 -4.52
C PHE A 221 17.13 3.06 -4.43
N GLU A 222 17.50 2.00 -5.14
CA GLU A 222 16.81 0.69 -5.10
C GLU A 222 16.63 0.17 -3.66
N SER A 223 17.66 0.34 -2.83
CA SER A 223 17.67 -0.09 -1.42
C SER A 223 16.99 0.90 -0.45
N ASN A 224 16.25 1.89 -0.94
CA ASN A 224 15.60 2.94 -0.12
C ASN A 224 16.57 3.73 0.80
N LYS A 225 17.85 3.88 0.40
CA LYS A 225 18.87 4.64 1.14
C LYS A 225 19.01 6.09 0.67
N ALA A 226 18.39 6.45 -0.44
CA ALA A 226 18.34 7.80 -0.98
C ALA A 226 17.02 7.99 -1.75
N ASP A 227 16.45 9.19 -1.69
CA ASP A 227 15.33 9.56 -2.56
C ASP A 227 15.81 9.86 -4.00
N LEU A 228 14.86 9.97 -4.94
CA LEU A 228 15.19 10.19 -6.35
C LEU A 228 15.90 11.52 -6.58
N ALA A 229 15.51 12.59 -5.88
CA ALA A 229 16.10 13.92 -6.03
C ALA A 229 17.58 13.95 -5.62
N ILE A 230 17.91 13.32 -4.49
CA ILE A 230 19.29 13.12 -4.02
C ILE A 230 20.05 12.25 -5.02
N THR A 231 19.41 11.21 -5.55
CA THR A 231 20.03 10.27 -6.49
C THR A 231 20.42 10.97 -7.79
N ILE A 232 19.52 11.76 -8.39
CA ILE A 232 19.80 12.53 -9.61
C ILE A 232 20.88 13.58 -9.38
N ASN A 233 20.86 14.29 -8.25
CA ASN A 233 21.94 15.22 -7.92
C ASN A 233 23.29 14.51 -7.79
N ARG A 234 23.34 13.34 -7.13
CA ARG A 234 24.57 12.56 -7.01
C ARG A 234 25.08 12.05 -8.36
N ILE A 235 24.19 11.69 -9.29
CA ILE A 235 24.56 11.30 -10.65
C ILE A 235 25.17 12.49 -11.39
N ALA A 236 24.49 13.65 -11.37
CA ALA A 236 24.98 14.87 -11.99
C ALA A 236 26.36 15.30 -11.45
N ASP A 237 26.54 15.28 -10.12
CA ASP A 237 27.81 15.63 -9.48
C ASP A 237 28.94 14.65 -9.85
N ASN A 238 28.63 13.36 -10.04
CA ASN A 238 29.63 12.37 -10.47
C ASN A 238 30.03 12.57 -11.93
N LEU A 239 29.07 12.94 -12.78
CA LEU A 239 29.34 13.25 -14.19
C LEU A 239 30.15 14.53 -14.33
N GLU A 240 29.84 15.57 -13.57
CA GLU A 240 30.62 16.81 -13.55
C GLU A 240 32.08 16.54 -13.17
N ARG A 241 32.33 15.76 -12.11
CA ARG A 241 33.69 15.34 -11.72
C ARG A 241 34.39 14.51 -12.79
N TYR A 242 33.66 13.58 -13.43
CA TYR A 242 34.21 12.80 -14.55
C TYR A 242 34.61 13.72 -15.71
N PHE A 243 33.78 14.70 -16.07
CA PHE A 243 34.07 15.63 -17.15
C PHE A 243 35.26 16.54 -16.83
N GLU A 244 35.35 17.08 -15.61
CA GLU A 244 36.50 17.84 -15.15
C GLU A 244 37.80 17.04 -15.27
N PHE A 245 37.81 15.80 -14.77
CA PHE A 245 38.98 14.94 -14.84
C PHE A 245 39.34 14.55 -16.28
N SER A 246 38.33 14.33 -17.13
CA SER A 246 38.52 13.95 -18.54
C SER A 246 39.29 14.95 -19.37
N GLN A 247 39.32 16.23 -18.96
CA GLN A 247 40.08 17.30 -19.63
C GLN A 247 41.59 17.04 -19.64
N THR A 248 42.08 16.23 -18.70
CA THR A 248 43.51 15.93 -18.58
C THR A 248 44.03 14.98 -19.65
N TYR A 249 43.14 14.19 -20.27
CA TYR A 249 43.52 13.17 -21.25
C TYR A 249 42.65 13.13 -22.50
N LEU A 250 41.49 13.76 -22.58
CA LEU A 250 40.67 13.82 -23.80
C LEU A 250 41.02 15.03 -24.68
N PRO A 251 40.85 14.94 -26.01
CA PRO A 251 40.92 16.09 -26.90
C PRO A 251 39.83 17.11 -26.56
N LYS A 252 40.12 18.40 -26.77
CA LYS A 252 39.19 19.51 -26.51
C LYS A 252 37.81 19.32 -27.15
N MET A 253 37.75 18.71 -28.33
CA MET A 253 36.49 18.43 -29.03
C MET A 253 35.59 17.45 -28.25
N GLN A 254 36.16 16.34 -27.76
CA GLN A 254 35.41 15.34 -26.98
C GLN A 254 34.98 15.92 -25.63
N VAL A 255 35.85 16.67 -24.96
CA VAL A 255 35.49 17.40 -23.72
C VAL A 255 34.30 18.32 -23.95
N ALA A 256 34.30 19.10 -25.05
CA ALA A 256 33.18 19.98 -25.37
C ALA A 256 31.89 19.22 -25.71
N GLN A 257 31.99 18.02 -26.30
CA GLN A 257 30.84 17.14 -26.53
C GLN A 257 30.27 16.61 -25.20
N LEU A 258 31.14 16.23 -24.26
CA LEU A 258 30.74 15.74 -22.93
C LEU A 258 30.09 16.86 -22.08
N ASP A 259 30.61 18.10 -22.10
CA ASP A 259 29.96 19.21 -21.39
C ASP A 259 28.57 19.55 -21.96
N ARG A 260 28.44 19.52 -23.31
CA ARG A 260 27.12 19.69 -23.94
C ARG A 260 26.15 18.58 -23.52
N LEU A 261 26.60 17.34 -23.54
CA LEU A 261 25.82 16.18 -23.10
C LEU A 261 25.32 16.36 -21.66
N ASN A 262 26.16 16.84 -20.74
CA ASN A 262 25.75 17.08 -19.35
C ASN A 262 24.57 18.07 -19.25
N GLY A 263 24.70 19.20 -19.95
CA GLY A 263 23.66 20.22 -19.98
C GLY A 263 22.37 19.76 -20.65
N GLU A 264 22.46 18.87 -21.64
CA GLU A 264 21.30 18.25 -22.29
C GLU A 264 20.58 17.27 -21.36
N ILE A 265 21.31 16.48 -20.57
CA ILE A 265 20.70 15.43 -19.72
C ILE A 265 20.11 16.02 -18.44
N PHE A 266 20.86 16.88 -17.73
CA PHE A 266 20.48 17.36 -16.40
C PHE A 266 20.09 18.84 -16.37
N GLY A 267 20.18 19.54 -17.49
CA GLY A 267 20.07 21.00 -17.50
C GLY A 267 21.26 21.70 -16.84
N ARG A 268 21.25 23.03 -16.88
CA ARG A 268 22.31 23.90 -16.36
C ARG A 268 22.03 24.41 -14.94
N ASN A 269 20.85 24.15 -14.37
CA ASN A 269 20.46 24.60 -13.03
C ASN A 269 19.53 23.59 -12.32
N GLN A 270 19.30 23.80 -11.01
CA GLN A 270 18.48 22.89 -10.19
C GLN A 270 17.01 22.82 -10.61
N ASN A 271 16.47 23.88 -11.23
CA ASN A 271 15.08 23.88 -11.69
C ASN A 271 14.92 23.02 -12.95
N GLU A 272 15.90 23.06 -13.85
CA GLU A 272 15.90 22.19 -15.04
C GLU A 272 16.05 20.70 -14.67
N ARG A 273 16.78 20.39 -13.59
CA ARG A 273 16.84 19.03 -13.02
C ARG A 273 15.49 18.51 -12.52
N LEU A 274 14.51 19.39 -12.25
CA LEU A 274 13.18 18.99 -11.83
C LEU A 274 12.42 18.29 -12.96
N TYR A 275 12.67 18.65 -14.22
CA TYR A 275 12.07 17.98 -15.38
C TYR A 275 12.53 16.52 -15.46
N VAL A 276 13.82 16.25 -15.23
CA VAL A 276 14.35 14.88 -15.18
C VAL A 276 13.68 14.06 -14.07
N LEU A 277 13.41 14.69 -12.92
CA LEU A 277 12.70 14.02 -11.82
C LEU A 277 11.26 13.68 -12.19
N GLN A 278 10.58 14.56 -12.93
CA GLN A 278 9.22 14.33 -13.40
C GLN A 278 9.18 13.22 -14.45
N ASP A 279 10.10 13.22 -15.41
CA ASP A 279 10.14 12.20 -16.48
C ASP A 279 10.44 10.78 -15.96
N LEU A 280 11.11 10.67 -14.82
CA LEU A 280 11.48 9.38 -14.22
C LEU A 280 10.38 8.78 -13.33
N GLN A 281 9.54 9.62 -12.72
CA GLN A 281 8.50 9.20 -11.80
C GLN A 281 7.21 8.92 -12.56
N LEU A 282 6.54 7.82 -12.22
CA LEU A 282 5.17 7.62 -12.70
C LEU A 282 4.23 8.49 -11.90
N THR A 283 3.34 9.16 -12.61
CA THR A 283 2.18 9.76 -11.97
C THR A 283 1.30 8.67 -11.36
N ILE A 284 0.54 9.01 -10.31
CA ILE A 284 -0.41 8.06 -9.72
C ILE A 284 -1.43 7.55 -10.77
N PHE A 285 -1.79 8.39 -11.73
CA PHE A 285 -2.67 8.00 -12.84
C PHE A 285 -2.07 6.87 -13.69
N GLU A 286 -0.84 7.05 -14.18
CA GLU A 286 -0.12 6.04 -14.96
C GLU A 286 0.10 4.74 -14.17
N LEU A 287 0.38 4.87 -12.87
CA LEU A 287 0.51 3.72 -11.98
C LEU A 287 -0.80 2.92 -11.85
N VAL A 288 -1.94 3.61 -11.77
CA VAL A 288 -3.26 2.95 -11.75
C VAL A 288 -3.58 2.32 -13.10
N GLU A 289 -3.22 2.95 -14.22
CA GLU A 289 -3.36 2.36 -15.57
C GLU A 289 -2.56 1.06 -15.71
N ILE A 290 -1.35 1.00 -15.13
CA ILE A 290 -0.53 -0.21 -15.08
C ILE A 290 -1.21 -1.30 -14.25
N ILE A 291 -1.80 -0.95 -13.11
CA ILE A 291 -2.54 -1.91 -12.27
C ILE A 291 -3.77 -2.45 -13.00
N GLU A 292 -4.53 -1.58 -13.68
CA GLU A 292 -5.68 -1.97 -14.49
C GLU A 292 -5.27 -2.90 -15.64
N SER A 293 -4.11 -2.63 -16.25
CA SER A 293 -3.57 -3.40 -17.37
C SER A 293 -2.68 -4.58 -16.93
N CYS A 294 -2.58 -4.86 -15.62
CA CYS A 294 -1.60 -5.80 -15.07
C CYS A 294 -1.71 -7.20 -15.66
N GLY A 295 -2.93 -7.67 -15.93
CA GLY A 295 -3.22 -8.96 -16.57
C GLY A 295 -2.56 -9.08 -17.95
N GLU A 296 -2.82 -8.08 -18.79
CA GLU A 296 -2.29 -8.01 -20.14
C GLU A 296 -0.77 -7.79 -20.15
N ILE A 297 -0.26 -6.90 -19.28
CA ILE A 297 1.19 -6.66 -19.10
C ILE A 297 1.90 -7.97 -18.74
N THR A 298 1.39 -8.68 -17.73
CA THR A 298 2.05 -9.91 -17.27
C THR A 298 1.95 -11.00 -18.32
N GLN A 299 0.80 -11.15 -19.00
CA GLN A 299 0.67 -12.11 -20.09
C GLN A 299 1.68 -11.83 -21.20
N ARG A 300 1.78 -10.59 -21.67
CA ARG A 300 2.72 -10.18 -22.72
C ARG A 300 4.17 -10.34 -22.29
N TRP A 301 4.47 -9.99 -21.05
CA TRP A 301 5.79 -10.18 -20.47
C TRP A 301 6.19 -11.66 -20.43
N GLN A 302 5.28 -12.55 -20.03
CA GLN A 302 5.52 -13.99 -20.06
C GLN A 302 5.66 -14.52 -21.49
N THR A 303 4.84 -14.04 -22.44
CA THR A 303 5.01 -14.37 -23.87
C THR A 303 6.38 -13.94 -24.38
N TYR A 304 6.82 -12.71 -24.09
CA TYR A 304 8.16 -12.23 -24.43
C TYR A 304 9.26 -13.14 -23.86
N LYS A 305 9.13 -13.57 -22.60
CA LYS A 305 10.08 -14.50 -21.98
C LYS A 305 10.11 -15.87 -22.68
N ASN A 306 8.95 -16.38 -23.06
CA ASN A 306 8.78 -17.71 -23.66
C ASN A 306 9.17 -17.76 -25.15
N ASP A 307 8.72 -16.80 -25.95
CA ASP A 307 8.93 -16.75 -27.41
C ASP A 307 10.39 -16.47 -27.78
N LYS A 308 11.18 -15.82 -26.90
CA LYS A 308 12.60 -15.53 -27.12
C LYS A 308 13.59 -16.39 -26.33
N GLN A 309 13.18 -17.53 -25.77
CA GLN A 309 14.06 -18.36 -24.90
C GLN A 309 14.80 -17.52 -23.84
N LEU A 310 14.15 -16.49 -23.31
CA LEU A 310 14.63 -15.78 -22.12
C LEU A 310 14.35 -16.59 -20.84
N THR A 311 13.60 -17.70 -20.97
CA THR A 311 13.53 -18.76 -19.97
C THR A 311 14.92 -19.36 -19.77
N ASP A 312 15.53 -18.98 -18.65
CA ASP A 312 16.78 -19.49 -18.08
C ASP A 312 18.06 -19.19 -18.85
N ARG A 313 18.51 -17.93 -18.86
CA ARG A 313 19.96 -17.60 -18.98
C ARG A 313 20.64 -18.19 -20.24
N GLU A 314 19.89 -18.69 -21.22
CA GLU A 314 20.40 -19.54 -22.29
C GLU A 314 20.98 -18.75 -23.45
N ALA A 315 20.63 -17.49 -23.70
CA ALA A 315 21.36 -16.69 -24.69
C ALA A 315 22.81 -16.37 -24.23
N PRO A 316 23.04 -15.89 -22.99
CA PRO A 316 24.39 -15.85 -22.42
C PRO A 316 25.03 -17.24 -22.33
N ILE A 317 24.34 -18.28 -21.84
CA ILE A 317 24.92 -19.63 -21.68
C ILE A 317 25.17 -20.35 -23.02
N ALA A 318 24.39 -20.09 -24.06
CA ALA A 318 24.60 -20.62 -25.41
C ALA A 318 25.72 -19.85 -26.10
N ALA A 319 25.78 -18.53 -25.95
CA ALA A 319 26.93 -17.72 -26.37
C ALA A 319 28.19 -18.14 -25.60
N THR A 320 28.12 -18.44 -24.29
CA THR A 320 29.26 -18.95 -23.51
C THR A 320 29.67 -20.33 -24.00
N LYS A 321 28.72 -21.23 -24.30
CA LYS A 321 28.98 -22.59 -24.77
C LYS A 321 29.56 -22.61 -26.19
N GLU A 322 29.04 -21.79 -27.11
CA GLU A 322 29.54 -21.65 -28.48
C GLU A 322 30.92 -20.97 -28.50
N ALA A 323 31.10 -19.88 -27.73
CA ALA A 323 32.40 -19.24 -27.58
C ALA A 323 33.44 -20.17 -26.94
N THR A 324 33.04 -20.99 -25.96
CA THR A 324 33.91 -22.03 -25.37
C THR A 324 34.31 -23.06 -26.43
N GLN A 325 33.39 -23.44 -27.31
CA GLN A 325 33.65 -24.42 -28.36
C GLN A 325 34.57 -23.88 -29.46
N LYS A 326 34.36 -22.64 -29.94
CA LYS A 326 35.28 -21.99 -30.89
C LYS A 326 36.66 -21.71 -30.29
N THR A 327 36.72 -21.31 -29.01
CA THR A 327 38.00 -21.14 -28.30
C THR A 327 38.77 -22.46 -28.24
N LYS A 328 38.10 -23.58 -27.94
CA LYS A 328 38.70 -24.92 -27.96
C LYS A 328 39.16 -25.33 -29.36
N GLN A 329 38.34 -25.09 -30.38
CA GLN A 329 38.70 -25.40 -31.77
C GLN A 329 39.97 -24.64 -32.18
N TYR A 330 40.07 -23.36 -31.82
CA TYR A 330 41.25 -22.58 -32.16
C TYR A 330 42.49 -22.97 -31.35
N LEU A 331 42.33 -23.34 -30.08
CA LEU A 331 43.45 -23.90 -29.31
C LEU A 331 44.01 -25.16 -30.00
N GLU A 332 43.15 -26.00 -30.58
CA GLU A 332 43.57 -27.13 -31.42
C GLU A 332 44.26 -26.70 -32.73
N GLU A 333 43.76 -25.68 -33.44
CA GLU A 333 44.43 -25.12 -34.62
C GLU A 333 45.81 -24.52 -34.25
N LEU A 334 45.92 -23.85 -33.11
CA LEU A 334 47.17 -23.26 -32.63
C LEU A 334 48.17 -24.33 -32.17
N LYS A 335 47.69 -25.43 -31.58
CA LYS A 335 48.47 -26.65 -31.29
C LYS A 335 48.99 -27.31 -32.58
N GLN A 336 48.25 -27.24 -33.69
CA GLN A 336 48.68 -27.76 -35.00
C GLN A 336 49.68 -26.83 -35.70
N ASP A 337 49.54 -25.52 -35.54
CA ASP A 337 50.45 -24.50 -36.10
C ASP A 337 51.75 -24.34 -35.29
N VAL A 338 51.94 -25.13 -34.23
CA VAL A 338 53.11 -25.13 -33.33
C VAL A 338 54.43 -25.22 -34.10
N ASP A 339 54.45 -25.93 -35.24
CA ASP A 339 55.64 -26.09 -36.09
C ASP A 339 56.20 -24.76 -36.66
N GLN A 340 55.40 -23.69 -36.65
CA GLN A 340 55.85 -22.35 -37.07
C GLN A 340 56.68 -21.63 -36.01
N PHE A 341 56.68 -22.09 -34.75
CA PHE A 341 57.44 -21.52 -33.65
C PHE A 341 58.73 -22.30 -33.42
N LYS A 342 59.85 -21.92 -34.06
CA LYS A 342 61.19 -22.49 -33.75
C LYS A 342 61.78 -21.78 -32.52
N PRO A 343 62.31 -22.47 -31.48
CA PRO A 343 62.86 -23.84 -31.39
C PRO A 343 61.92 -24.86 -30.70
N GLU A 344 62.28 -26.16 -30.71
CA GLU A 344 61.52 -27.30 -30.12
C GLU A 344 61.03 -27.08 -28.68
N LEU A 345 61.76 -26.30 -27.87
CA LEU A 345 61.36 -25.93 -26.49
C LEU A 345 60.07 -25.07 -26.48
N MET A 346 59.93 -24.17 -27.46
CA MET A 346 58.76 -23.29 -27.59
C MET A 346 57.51 -24.06 -28.03
N ALA A 347 57.70 -25.15 -28.79
CA ALA A 347 56.60 -25.99 -29.24
C ALA A 347 55.92 -26.74 -28.08
N THR A 348 56.73 -27.29 -27.17
CA THR A 348 56.22 -27.96 -25.96
C THR A 348 55.53 -26.96 -25.02
N GLU A 349 56.12 -25.76 -24.87
CA GLU A 349 55.55 -24.70 -24.04
C GLU A 349 54.22 -24.14 -24.58
N VAL A 350 54.05 -24.01 -25.90
CA VAL A 350 52.77 -23.62 -26.51
C VAL A 350 51.70 -24.66 -26.23
N GLN A 351 52.04 -25.95 -26.31
CA GLN A 351 51.12 -27.05 -26.02
C GLN A 351 50.65 -27.01 -24.56
N ASP A 352 51.58 -26.79 -23.61
CA ASP A 352 51.28 -26.70 -22.18
C ASP A 352 50.36 -25.51 -21.87
N ILE A 353 50.64 -24.34 -22.46
CA ILE A 353 49.79 -23.14 -22.31
C ILE A 353 48.38 -23.40 -22.84
N CYS A 354 48.24 -24.06 -24.00
CA CYS A 354 46.92 -24.39 -24.56
C CYS A 354 46.15 -25.38 -23.66
N ASN A 355 46.84 -26.37 -23.10
CA ASN A 355 46.25 -27.35 -22.18
C ASN A 355 45.78 -26.72 -20.88
N ASP A 356 46.53 -25.77 -20.33
CA ASP A 356 46.16 -25.03 -19.12
C ASP A 356 44.94 -24.13 -19.35
N ILE A 357 44.85 -23.47 -20.50
CA ILE A 357 43.67 -22.68 -20.89
C ILE A 357 42.45 -23.61 -21.07
N GLU A 358 42.61 -24.77 -21.68
CA GLU A 358 41.56 -25.79 -21.78
C GLU A 358 41.09 -26.28 -20.40
N ALA A 359 42.01 -26.49 -19.46
CA ALA A 359 41.68 -26.89 -18.10
C ALA A 359 40.88 -25.81 -17.35
N ILE A 360 41.18 -24.53 -17.56
CA ILE A 360 40.39 -23.40 -17.03
C ILE A 360 38.98 -23.42 -17.63
N LEU A 361 38.86 -23.54 -18.96
CA LEU A 361 37.58 -23.60 -19.66
C LEU A 361 36.72 -24.81 -19.26
N GLN A 362 37.34 -25.95 -18.94
CA GLN A 362 36.65 -27.14 -18.46
C GLN A 362 36.09 -26.97 -17.04
N ARG A 363 36.75 -26.20 -16.17
CA ARG A 363 36.28 -25.94 -14.80
C ARG A 363 35.14 -24.91 -14.78
N SER A 364 35.29 -23.84 -15.55
CA SER A 364 34.31 -22.74 -15.56
C SER A 364 33.06 -23.03 -16.39
N HIS A 365 33.14 -24.00 -17.31
CA HIS A 365 32.11 -24.29 -18.32
C HIS A 365 31.75 -23.08 -19.20
N SER A 366 32.60 -22.03 -19.21
CA SER A 366 32.31 -20.75 -19.83
C SER A 366 33.57 -20.03 -20.30
N ALA A 367 33.58 -19.66 -21.58
CA ALA A 367 34.56 -18.74 -22.16
C ALA A 367 34.56 -17.37 -21.48
N TYR A 368 33.48 -17.03 -20.75
CA TYR A 368 33.37 -15.80 -19.98
C TYR A 368 34.08 -15.83 -18.63
N ASP A 369 34.73 -16.94 -18.23
CA ASP A 369 35.74 -16.92 -17.16
C ASP A 369 37.07 -16.34 -17.67
N TYR A 370 36.94 -15.20 -18.37
CA TYR A 370 38.02 -14.38 -18.88
C TYR A 370 38.97 -14.03 -17.76
N LYS A 371 38.46 -13.78 -16.55
CA LYS A 371 39.25 -13.53 -15.35
C LYS A 371 40.31 -14.60 -15.12
N SER A 372 39.92 -15.87 -15.13
CA SER A 372 40.85 -16.99 -14.88
C SER A 372 41.83 -17.18 -16.03
N ILE A 373 41.36 -17.08 -17.28
CA ILE A 373 42.21 -17.21 -18.49
C ILE A 373 43.23 -16.07 -18.58
N ILE A 374 42.79 -14.84 -18.31
CA ILE A 374 43.63 -13.64 -18.31
C ILE A 374 44.64 -13.65 -17.17
N ASN A 375 44.24 -14.02 -15.96
CA ASN A 375 45.18 -14.14 -14.84
C ASN A 375 46.27 -15.17 -15.13
N PHE A 376 45.90 -16.29 -15.76
CA PHE A 376 46.87 -17.28 -16.24
C PHE A 376 47.83 -16.67 -17.27
N ILE A 377 47.31 -16.03 -18.31
CA ILE A 377 48.12 -15.38 -19.35
C ILE A 377 49.03 -14.28 -18.77
N LEU A 378 48.55 -13.47 -17.83
CA LEU A 378 49.31 -12.41 -17.17
C LEU A 378 50.53 -12.96 -16.42
N ASN A 379 50.39 -14.12 -15.77
CA ASN A 379 51.42 -14.77 -14.98
C ASN A 379 52.46 -15.55 -15.82
N LEU A 380 52.29 -15.64 -17.15
CA LEU A 380 53.31 -16.21 -18.04
C LEU A 380 54.55 -15.29 -18.12
N ASP A 381 55.74 -15.92 -18.11
CA ASP A 381 57.07 -15.29 -18.12
C ASP A 381 57.29 -14.31 -19.30
N GLU A 382 58.05 -13.23 -19.09
CA GLU A 382 58.25 -12.15 -20.07
C GLU A 382 58.97 -12.60 -21.35
N SER A 383 59.76 -13.68 -21.25
CA SER A 383 60.43 -14.34 -22.37
C SER A 383 59.46 -14.88 -23.44
N ARG A 384 58.17 -14.98 -23.13
CA ARG A 384 57.11 -15.62 -23.93
C ARG A 384 56.21 -14.63 -24.68
N HIS A 385 56.67 -13.40 -24.90
CA HIS A 385 55.88 -12.28 -25.42
C HIS A 385 55.15 -12.58 -26.74
N LEU A 386 55.79 -13.27 -27.69
CA LEU A 386 55.22 -13.53 -29.03
C LEU A 386 54.03 -14.52 -28.99
N ILE A 387 54.13 -15.55 -28.15
CA ILE A 387 53.07 -16.56 -27.94
C ILE A 387 51.92 -15.92 -27.14
N LYS A 388 52.27 -15.15 -26.11
CA LYS A 388 51.33 -14.38 -25.29
C LYS A 388 50.48 -13.45 -26.17
N GLU A 389 51.13 -12.70 -27.05
CA GLU A 389 50.46 -11.76 -27.96
C GLU A 389 49.55 -12.45 -28.98
N LYS A 390 49.96 -13.59 -29.56
CA LYS A 390 49.12 -14.34 -30.52
C LYS A 390 47.89 -14.96 -29.85
N ILE A 391 48.04 -15.55 -28.67
CA ILE A 391 46.92 -16.11 -27.88
C ILE A 391 45.94 -15.00 -27.47
N ILE A 392 46.44 -13.87 -27.00
CA ILE A 392 45.62 -12.70 -26.65
C ILE A 392 44.85 -12.19 -27.87
N ASN A 393 45.51 -11.98 -29.01
CA ASN A 393 44.88 -11.45 -30.23
C ASN A 393 43.80 -12.37 -30.79
N THR A 394 44.01 -13.68 -30.71
CA THR A 394 42.97 -14.64 -31.09
C THR A 394 41.78 -14.58 -30.16
N ILE A 395 41.99 -14.68 -28.85
CA ILE A 395 40.92 -14.61 -27.86
C ILE A 395 40.13 -13.30 -28.08
N ASN A 396 40.82 -12.19 -28.39
CA ASN A 396 40.18 -10.93 -28.75
C ASN A 396 39.31 -10.98 -30.00
N THR A 397 39.77 -11.64 -31.05
CA THR A 397 39.05 -11.73 -32.32
C THR A 397 37.78 -12.57 -32.16
N ILE A 398 37.88 -13.68 -31.43
CA ILE A 398 36.74 -14.53 -31.10
C ILE A 398 35.73 -13.73 -30.27
N ILE A 399 36.18 -13.08 -29.19
CA ILE A 399 35.33 -12.25 -28.33
C ILE A 399 34.65 -11.15 -29.13
N ALA A 400 35.40 -10.37 -29.91
CA ALA A 400 34.87 -9.26 -30.69
C ALA A 400 33.81 -9.75 -31.72
N SER A 401 34.05 -10.88 -32.39
CA SER A 401 33.08 -11.45 -33.33
C SER A 401 31.77 -11.88 -32.67
N TYR A 402 31.83 -12.32 -31.41
CA TYR A 402 30.65 -12.70 -30.64
C TYR A 402 29.94 -11.51 -30.01
N GLU A 403 30.69 -10.52 -29.51
CA GLU A 403 30.13 -9.25 -29.02
C GLU A 403 29.41 -8.51 -30.15
N GLU A 404 29.98 -8.48 -31.35
CA GLU A 404 29.35 -7.91 -32.54
C GLU A 404 28.08 -8.67 -32.94
N ARG A 405 28.13 -10.01 -32.96
CA ARG A 405 26.95 -10.83 -33.26
C ARG A 405 25.85 -10.68 -32.21
N PHE A 406 26.20 -10.68 -30.93
CA PHE A 406 25.29 -10.48 -29.82
C PHE A 406 24.64 -9.10 -29.89
N ASN A 407 25.41 -8.04 -30.15
CA ASN A 407 24.88 -6.68 -30.30
C ASN A 407 23.96 -6.56 -31.52
N ASN A 408 24.27 -7.23 -32.64
CA ASN A 408 23.43 -7.22 -33.84
C ASN A 408 22.13 -8.01 -33.64
N GLU A 409 22.20 -9.21 -33.06
CA GLU A 409 21.01 -10.01 -32.71
C GLU A 409 20.17 -9.29 -31.64
N TYR A 410 20.81 -8.59 -30.69
CA TYR A 410 20.16 -7.75 -29.69
C TYR A 410 19.42 -6.56 -30.31
N GLU A 411 20.11 -5.76 -31.13
CA GLU A 411 19.52 -4.63 -31.84
C GLU A 411 18.34 -5.08 -32.71
N GLU A 412 18.46 -6.20 -33.40
CA GLU A 412 17.36 -6.76 -34.21
C GLU A 412 16.18 -7.20 -33.32
N VAL A 413 16.45 -7.89 -32.21
CA VAL A 413 15.44 -8.34 -31.24
C VAL A 413 14.72 -7.18 -30.57
N TYR A 414 15.46 -6.14 -30.20
CA TYR A 414 14.97 -4.92 -29.57
C TYR A 414 14.15 -4.09 -30.55
N ASN A 415 14.66 -3.85 -31.75
CA ASN A 415 13.97 -3.08 -32.78
C ASN A 415 12.68 -3.79 -33.23
N GLN A 416 12.69 -5.12 -33.34
CA GLN A 416 11.47 -5.89 -33.62
C GLN A 416 10.45 -5.77 -32.47
N PHE A 417 10.86 -5.95 -31.22
CA PHE A 417 9.95 -5.81 -30.06
C PHE A 417 9.37 -4.40 -29.92
N LYS A 418 10.21 -3.38 -30.15
CA LYS A 418 9.80 -1.98 -30.19
C LYS A 418 8.80 -1.71 -31.31
N GLN A 419 9.03 -2.26 -32.50
CA GLN A 419 8.09 -2.18 -33.62
C GLN A 419 6.78 -2.89 -33.31
N ASP A 420 6.82 -4.11 -32.76
CA ASP A 420 5.64 -4.89 -32.42
C ASP A 420 4.74 -4.14 -31.42
N ILE A 421 5.32 -3.51 -30.39
CA ILE A 421 4.56 -2.72 -29.40
C ILE A 421 4.08 -1.37 -29.97
N GLN A 422 4.88 -0.71 -30.83
CA GLN A 422 4.52 0.58 -31.43
C GLN A 422 3.48 0.45 -32.55
N LEU A 423 3.45 -0.65 -33.29
CA LEU A 423 2.55 -0.89 -34.44
C LEU A 423 1.24 -1.61 -34.06
N GLU A 424 1.13 -2.14 -32.84
CA GLU A 424 -0.09 -2.78 -32.35
C GLU A 424 -1.24 -1.78 -32.13
N ASN A 425 -2.11 -1.68 -33.14
CA ASN A 425 -3.38 -0.95 -33.10
C ASN A 425 -4.55 -1.77 -32.50
N THR A 426 -4.32 -3.01 -32.08
CA THR A 426 -5.38 -4.01 -31.87
C THR A 426 -5.81 -4.21 -30.41
N VAL A 427 -5.07 -3.68 -29.42
CA VAL A 427 -5.49 -3.65 -28.01
C VAL A 427 -5.31 -2.23 -27.47
N GLN A 428 -6.38 -1.64 -26.94
CA GLN A 428 -6.38 -0.33 -26.25
C GLN A 428 -5.64 -0.44 -24.89
N LEU A 429 -4.35 -0.76 -24.91
CA LEU A 429 -3.49 -0.58 -23.74
C LEU A 429 -3.19 0.92 -23.58
N PRO A 430 -3.27 1.45 -22.34
CA PRO A 430 -2.83 2.81 -22.05
C PRO A 430 -1.36 3.03 -22.41
N VAL A 431 -0.99 4.29 -22.67
CA VAL A 431 0.38 4.67 -23.07
C VAL A 431 1.39 4.24 -22.02
N ALA A 432 1.11 4.50 -20.74
CA ALA A 432 1.97 4.10 -19.62
C ALA A 432 2.20 2.59 -19.56
N ALA A 433 1.18 1.78 -19.82
CA ALA A 433 1.31 0.33 -19.84
C ALA A 433 2.21 -0.14 -21.00
N LYS A 434 2.10 0.50 -22.18
CA LYS A 434 2.98 0.21 -23.33
C LYS A 434 4.43 0.58 -23.03
N GLU A 435 4.66 1.77 -22.47
CA GLU A 435 5.99 2.25 -22.08
C GLU A 435 6.61 1.38 -20.98
N PHE A 436 5.80 0.92 -20.03
CA PHE A 436 6.25 0.00 -19.00
C PHE A 436 6.66 -1.37 -19.56
N ILE A 437 5.86 -1.95 -20.46
CA ILE A 437 6.22 -3.22 -21.14
C ILE A 437 7.51 -3.04 -21.96
N LEU A 438 7.65 -1.91 -22.66
CA LEU A 438 8.87 -1.59 -23.40
C LEU A 438 10.08 -1.55 -22.46
N THR A 439 9.95 -0.83 -21.35
CA THR A 439 11.01 -0.69 -20.33
C THR A 439 11.40 -2.05 -19.73
N LEU A 440 10.42 -2.91 -19.43
CA LEU A 440 10.65 -4.28 -18.97
C LEU A 440 11.44 -5.11 -19.99
N GLY A 441 11.04 -5.08 -21.26
CA GLY A 441 11.74 -5.80 -22.34
C GLY A 441 13.17 -5.30 -22.55
N CYS A 442 13.41 -4.00 -22.39
CA CYS A 442 14.75 -3.42 -22.50
C CYS A 442 15.67 -3.89 -21.36
N ILE A 443 15.16 -3.83 -20.12
CA ILE A 443 15.95 -4.14 -18.92
C ILE A 443 16.13 -5.63 -18.70
N ALA A 444 15.24 -6.48 -19.25
CA ALA A 444 15.36 -7.95 -19.27
C ALA A 444 16.75 -8.47 -19.67
N ASN A 445 17.44 -7.71 -20.52
CA ASN A 445 18.72 -8.07 -21.10
C ASN A 445 19.91 -7.50 -20.33
N LEU A 446 19.68 -6.65 -19.32
CA LEU A 446 20.72 -6.20 -18.40
C LEU A 446 20.96 -7.29 -17.33
N PRO A 447 22.21 -7.48 -16.86
CA PRO A 447 22.56 -8.52 -15.89
C PRO A 447 21.91 -8.36 -14.48
N ASN A 448 21.03 -7.37 -14.27
CA ASN A 448 20.41 -7.11 -12.98
C ASN A 448 19.09 -7.87 -12.78
N THR A 449 19.20 -9.15 -12.40
CA THR A 449 18.05 -10.05 -12.26
C THR A 449 17.12 -9.70 -11.09
N LYS A 450 17.66 -9.10 -10.02
CA LYS A 450 16.91 -8.94 -8.77
C LYS A 450 15.76 -7.95 -8.87
N LEU A 451 15.97 -6.83 -9.55
CA LEU A 451 14.96 -5.77 -9.70
C LEU A 451 13.74 -6.28 -10.47
N ILE A 452 13.99 -7.02 -11.56
CA ILE A 452 12.96 -7.67 -12.37
C ILE A 452 12.23 -8.74 -11.56
N ASP A 453 12.97 -9.60 -10.84
CA ASP A 453 12.37 -10.66 -10.01
C ASP A 453 11.45 -10.08 -8.92
N ASP A 454 11.85 -8.97 -8.30
CA ASP A 454 11.05 -8.30 -7.27
C ASP A 454 9.80 -7.63 -7.86
N LEU A 455 9.89 -7.04 -9.06
CA LEU A 455 8.74 -6.51 -9.79
C LEU A 455 7.77 -7.60 -10.25
N GLU A 456 8.26 -8.72 -10.77
CA GLU A 456 7.42 -9.85 -11.14
C GLU A 456 6.59 -10.35 -9.94
N LYS A 457 7.20 -10.43 -8.74
CA LYS A 457 6.48 -10.78 -7.51
C LYS A 457 5.38 -9.77 -7.19
N LEU A 458 5.64 -8.47 -7.36
CA LEU A 458 4.65 -7.42 -7.11
C LEU A 458 3.49 -7.48 -8.11
N LEU A 459 3.79 -7.63 -9.40
CA LEU A 459 2.76 -7.76 -10.45
C LEU A 459 1.91 -9.02 -10.23
N ASN A 460 2.54 -10.16 -9.94
CA ASN A 460 1.83 -11.41 -9.64
C ASN A 460 0.93 -11.27 -8.40
N HIS A 461 1.40 -10.59 -7.35
CA HIS A 461 0.56 -10.30 -6.18
C HIS A 461 -0.69 -9.48 -6.56
N VAL A 462 -0.53 -8.42 -7.37
CA VAL A 462 -1.66 -7.61 -7.84
C VAL A 462 -2.63 -8.43 -8.71
N LEU A 463 -2.13 -9.31 -9.56
CA LEU A 463 -2.97 -10.25 -10.33
C LEU A 463 -3.79 -11.19 -9.45
N GLU A 464 -3.16 -11.74 -8.41
CA GLU A 464 -3.82 -12.67 -7.48
C GLU A 464 -4.96 -12.03 -6.69
N LEU A 465 -4.90 -10.70 -6.46
CA LEU A 465 -6.01 -9.96 -5.85
C LEU A 465 -7.27 -10.00 -6.71
N ASN A 466 -7.12 -10.16 -8.04
CA ASN A 466 -8.20 -10.19 -9.02
C ASN A 466 -9.16 -9.02 -8.80
N LEU A 467 -8.70 -7.79 -9.06
CA LEU A 467 -9.40 -6.58 -8.65
C LEU A 467 -10.80 -6.47 -9.30
N PRO A 468 -11.85 -6.15 -8.51
CA PRO A 468 -13.17 -5.86 -9.08
C PRO A 468 -13.09 -4.68 -10.04
N LYS A 469 -13.85 -4.72 -11.14
CA LYS A 469 -13.83 -3.65 -12.15
C LYS A 469 -14.24 -2.28 -11.57
N SER A 470 -15.18 -2.29 -10.62
CA SER A 470 -15.57 -1.07 -9.90
C SER A 470 -14.43 -0.43 -9.11
N ILE A 471 -13.44 -1.20 -8.66
CA ILE A 471 -12.29 -0.65 -7.94
C ILE A 471 -11.31 -0.02 -8.90
N THR A 472 -10.99 -0.66 -10.02
CA THR A 472 -10.11 -0.07 -11.03
C THR A 472 -10.70 1.22 -11.57
N GLU A 473 -11.98 1.22 -11.98
CA GLU A 473 -12.68 2.41 -12.47
C GLU A 473 -12.68 3.56 -11.43
N ASN A 474 -12.95 3.27 -10.15
CA ASN A 474 -12.94 4.31 -9.12
C ASN A 474 -11.52 4.84 -8.85
N LEU A 475 -10.51 3.97 -8.78
CA LEU A 475 -9.13 4.40 -8.55
C LEU A 475 -8.62 5.26 -9.70
N SER A 476 -8.97 4.92 -10.95
CA SER A 476 -8.60 5.73 -12.13
C SER A 476 -9.20 7.14 -12.04
N ILE A 477 -10.48 7.27 -11.66
CA ILE A 477 -11.13 8.58 -11.47
C ILE A 477 -10.49 9.39 -10.33
N LEU A 478 -10.13 8.72 -9.22
CA LEU A 478 -9.47 9.38 -8.08
C LEU A 478 -8.05 9.81 -8.44
N ALA A 479 -7.34 9.02 -9.24
CA ALA A 479 -5.99 9.32 -9.70
C ALA A 479 -6.00 10.51 -10.67
N GLU A 480 -6.93 10.54 -11.63
CA GLU A 480 -7.12 11.67 -12.57
C GLU A 480 -7.45 12.97 -11.81
N ARG A 481 -8.31 12.90 -10.79
CA ARG A 481 -8.59 14.05 -9.92
C ARG A 481 -7.36 14.49 -9.13
N THR A 482 -6.56 13.55 -8.65
CA THR A 482 -5.34 13.86 -7.91
C THR A 482 -4.39 14.63 -8.80
N GLN A 483 -4.09 14.10 -9.99
CA GLN A 483 -3.17 14.70 -10.95
C GLN A 483 -3.59 16.13 -11.35
N SER A 484 -4.88 16.38 -11.57
CA SER A 484 -5.39 17.72 -11.93
C SER A 484 -5.31 18.76 -10.81
N ASN A 485 -5.15 18.33 -9.55
CA ASN A 485 -5.12 19.21 -8.37
C ASN A 485 -3.72 19.42 -7.76
N LEU A 486 -2.67 18.81 -8.32
CA LEU A 486 -1.32 18.89 -7.75
C LEU A 486 -0.68 20.27 -7.97
N GLN A 487 -0.20 20.87 -6.88
CA GLN A 487 0.70 22.04 -6.89
C GLN A 487 2.18 21.63 -6.76
N ASP A 488 2.47 20.49 -6.12
CA ASP A 488 3.81 19.90 -5.99
C ASP A 488 3.74 18.39 -6.27
N VAL A 489 4.62 17.91 -7.15
CA VAL A 489 4.72 16.50 -7.57
C VAL A 489 5.15 15.60 -6.42
N ARG A 490 5.82 16.13 -5.40
CA ARG A 490 6.34 15.34 -4.26
C ARG A 490 5.26 14.84 -3.30
N GLU A 491 4.05 15.39 -3.34
CA GLU A 491 2.96 15.04 -2.42
C GLU A 491 1.87 14.16 -3.06
N ASP A 492 2.09 13.66 -4.28
CA ASP A 492 1.09 12.94 -5.09
C ASP A 492 0.44 11.76 -4.33
N PHE A 493 1.24 10.92 -3.68
CA PHE A 493 0.76 9.78 -2.89
C PHE A 493 -0.13 10.18 -1.70
N HIS A 494 0.25 11.24 -0.98
CA HIS A 494 -0.51 11.69 0.18
C HIS A 494 -1.84 12.31 -0.24
N GLN A 495 -1.84 13.08 -1.34
CA GLN A 495 -3.07 13.65 -1.89
C GLN A 495 -3.99 12.54 -2.42
N PHE A 496 -3.44 11.52 -3.10
CA PHE A 496 -4.22 10.37 -3.55
C PHE A 496 -4.83 9.58 -2.39
N GLU A 497 -4.06 9.34 -1.32
CA GLU A 497 -4.56 8.69 -0.11
C GLU A 497 -5.74 9.46 0.50
N GLN A 498 -5.68 10.80 0.51
CA GLN A 498 -6.78 11.64 0.98
C GLN A 498 -8.04 11.55 0.10
N GLU A 499 -7.88 11.49 -1.22
CA GLU A 499 -9.01 11.30 -2.15
C GLU A 499 -9.68 9.93 -1.93
N VAL A 500 -8.88 8.87 -1.74
CA VAL A 500 -9.38 7.52 -1.39
C VAL A 500 -10.08 7.52 -0.02
N ALA A 501 -9.52 8.19 0.98
CA ALA A 501 -10.11 8.33 2.31
C ALA A 501 -11.46 9.06 2.24
N THR A 502 -11.53 10.14 1.47
CA THR A 502 -12.76 10.92 1.23
C THR A 502 -13.82 10.08 0.52
N TRP A 503 -13.42 9.30 -0.49
CA TRP A 503 -14.32 8.37 -1.18
C TRP A 503 -14.91 7.31 -0.24
N PHE A 504 -14.08 6.78 0.66
CA PHE A 504 -14.51 5.84 1.69
C PHE A 504 -15.50 6.48 2.67
N ASP A 505 -15.21 7.67 3.21
CA ASP A 505 -16.09 8.37 4.17
C ASP A 505 -17.47 8.65 3.57
N ARG A 506 -17.53 9.16 2.34
CA ARG A 506 -18.81 9.39 1.62
C ARG A 506 -19.60 8.10 1.43
N SER A 507 -18.92 6.97 1.29
CA SER A 507 -19.56 5.67 1.13
C SER A 507 -20.03 5.10 2.48
N MET A 508 -19.25 5.28 3.54
CA MET A 508 -19.62 4.87 4.89
C MET A 508 -20.75 5.72 5.47
N GLU A 509 -20.86 7.00 5.12
CA GLU A 509 -21.98 7.86 5.52
C GLU A 509 -23.31 7.30 4.98
N ARG A 510 -23.33 6.94 3.69
CA ARG A 510 -24.49 6.31 3.03
C ARG A 510 -24.81 4.95 3.62
N ALA A 511 -23.79 4.11 3.84
CA ALA A 511 -23.98 2.77 4.39
C ALA A 511 -24.47 2.80 5.85
N SER A 512 -23.95 3.71 6.67
CA SER A 512 -24.33 3.89 8.08
C SER A 512 -25.81 4.23 8.25
N GLY A 513 -26.45 4.84 7.24
CA GLY A 513 -27.90 5.09 7.24
C GLY A 513 -28.74 3.81 7.37
N VAL A 514 -28.33 2.72 6.69
CA VAL A 514 -29.03 1.43 6.74
C VAL A 514 -28.92 0.81 8.13
N TYR A 515 -27.72 0.82 8.72
CA TYR A 515 -27.50 0.38 10.10
C TYR A 515 -28.36 1.17 11.08
N LYS A 516 -28.34 2.50 11.02
CA LYS A 516 -29.15 3.36 11.91
C LYS A 516 -30.65 3.06 11.79
N ARG A 517 -31.16 2.76 10.60
CA ARG A 517 -32.57 2.39 10.40
C ARG A 517 -32.90 1.04 11.04
N ASN A 518 -32.05 0.04 10.86
CA ASN A 518 -32.26 -1.29 11.45
C ASN A 518 -32.13 -1.25 12.98
N ALA A 519 -31.16 -0.50 13.50
CA ALA A 519 -30.98 -0.28 14.94
C ALA A 519 -32.22 0.38 15.59
N LYS A 520 -32.89 1.32 14.90
CA LYS A 520 -34.15 1.90 15.39
C LYS A 520 -35.27 0.88 15.55
N LEU A 521 -35.41 -0.07 14.61
CA LEU A 521 -36.42 -1.13 14.74
C LEU A 521 -36.12 -2.06 15.93
N VAL A 522 -34.85 -2.37 16.15
CA VAL A 522 -34.41 -3.14 17.32
C VAL A 522 -34.67 -2.35 18.60
N ALA A 523 -34.38 -1.04 18.63
CA ALA A 523 -34.66 -0.16 19.77
C ALA A 523 -36.15 -0.15 20.12
N ILE A 524 -37.04 -0.14 19.13
CA ILE A 524 -38.49 -0.24 19.34
C ILE A 524 -38.85 -1.61 19.95
N ALA A 525 -38.29 -2.71 19.43
CA ALA A 525 -38.56 -4.04 19.96
C ALA A 525 -38.06 -4.21 21.41
N ILE A 526 -36.85 -3.70 21.71
CA ILE A 526 -36.29 -3.67 23.07
C ILE A 526 -37.15 -2.78 23.96
N GLY A 527 -37.51 -1.57 23.52
CA GLY A 527 -38.36 -0.64 24.25
C GLY A 527 -39.71 -1.25 24.63
N CYS A 528 -40.39 -1.91 23.69
CA CYS A 528 -41.63 -2.65 23.97
C CYS A 528 -41.41 -3.80 24.96
N THR A 529 -40.30 -4.54 24.82
CA THR A 529 -39.97 -5.64 25.72
C THR A 529 -39.70 -5.14 27.15
N VAL A 530 -38.93 -4.06 27.29
CA VAL A 530 -38.65 -3.40 28.56
C VAL A 530 -39.93 -2.83 29.16
N ALA A 531 -40.82 -2.23 28.36
CA ALA A 531 -42.10 -1.72 28.84
C ALA A 531 -42.97 -2.83 29.47
N VAL A 532 -43.06 -4.00 28.81
CA VAL A 532 -43.81 -5.15 29.35
C VAL A 532 -43.09 -5.76 30.57
N ALA A 533 -41.78 -5.98 30.49
CA ALA A 533 -40.99 -6.57 31.56
C ALA A 533 -41.00 -5.71 32.83
N ALA A 534 -40.86 -4.40 32.68
CA ALA A 534 -40.93 -3.43 33.77
C ALA A 534 -42.36 -3.03 34.13
N ASN A 535 -43.40 -3.60 33.51
CA ASN A 535 -44.80 -3.20 33.70
C ASN A 535 -45.01 -1.67 33.63
N ALA A 536 -44.31 -1.01 32.71
CA ALA A 536 -44.34 0.43 32.54
C ALA A 536 -45.53 0.82 31.66
N ASP A 537 -46.71 0.98 32.27
CA ASP A 537 -47.92 1.42 31.58
C ASP A 537 -48.05 2.96 31.67
N THR A 538 -47.93 3.68 30.54
CA THR A 538 -48.04 5.15 30.49
C THR A 538 -49.33 5.67 31.12
N LEU A 539 -50.46 5.05 30.83
CA LEU A 539 -51.77 5.51 31.29
C LEU A 539 -51.91 5.32 32.80
N TYR A 540 -51.35 4.23 33.32
CA TYR A 540 -51.24 3.99 34.76
C TYR A 540 -50.31 5.00 35.43
N MET A 541 -49.10 5.22 34.88
CA MET A 541 -48.12 6.16 35.43
C MET A 541 -48.70 7.57 35.53
N VAL A 542 -49.34 8.07 34.46
CA VAL A 542 -50.01 9.38 34.44
C VAL A 542 -51.11 9.44 35.50
N SER A 543 -51.97 8.43 35.57
CA SER A 543 -53.07 8.35 36.55
C SER A 543 -52.54 8.35 37.99
N ARG A 544 -51.43 7.63 38.26
CA ARG A 544 -50.84 7.54 39.60
C ARG A 544 -50.15 8.84 40.01
N LEU A 545 -49.33 9.42 39.14
CA LEU A 545 -48.63 10.70 39.39
C LEU A 545 -49.60 11.88 39.55
N THR A 546 -50.77 11.80 38.90
CA THR A 546 -51.85 12.77 39.06
C THR A 546 -52.50 12.68 40.44
N LYS A 547 -52.71 11.47 40.97
CA LYS A 547 -53.46 11.23 42.22
C LYS A 547 -52.60 11.28 43.48
N ASP A 548 -51.30 11.01 43.37
CA ASP A 548 -50.38 10.88 44.50
C ASP A 548 -49.37 12.04 44.53
N SER A 549 -49.63 13.04 45.39
CA SER A 549 -48.76 14.21 45.54
C SER A 549 -47.44 13.90 46.24
N ALA A 550 -47.41 12.92 47.15
CA ALA A 550 -46.21 12.53 47.87
C ALA A 550 -45.22 11.85 46.92
N LEU A 551 -45.69 10.88 46.12
CA LEU A 551 -44.89 10.23 45.09
C LEU A 551 -44.33 11.25 44.08
N ARG A 552 -45.18 12.17 43.61
CA ARG A 552 -44.76 13.20 42.65
C ARG A 552 -43.66 14.09 43.24
N THR A 553 -43.79 14.53 44.49
CA THR A 553 -42.78 15.38 45.17
C THR A 553 -41.43 14.69 45.27
N VAL A 554 -41.42 13.40 45.62
CA VAL A 554 -40.19 12.61 45.73
C VAL A 554 -39.53 12.46 44.36
N VAL A 555 -40.30 12.09 43.33
CA VAL A 555 -39.78 11.90 41.96
C VAL A 555 -39.26 13.21 41.37
N THR A 556 -39.99 14.32 41.55
CA THR A 556 -39.55 15.62 41.01
C THR A 556 -38.31 16.16 41.73
N GLN A 557 -38.17 15.92 43.03
CA GLN A 557 -36.98 16.30 43.78
C GLN A 557 -35.74 15.56 43.24
N THR A 558 -35.82 14.24 43.07
CA THR A 558 -34.73 13.44 42.47
C THR A 558 -34.38 13.90 41.06
N ALA A 559 -35.39 14.18 40.24
CA ALA A 559 -35.19 14.66 38.88
C ALA A 559 -34.53 16.05 38.83
N ASN A 560 -34.86 16.95 39.77
CA ASN A 560 -34.19 18.25 39.91
C ASN A 560 -32.71 18.09 40.32
N ASP A 561 -32.40 17.15 41.22
CA ASP A 561 -31.03 16.91 41.68
C ASP A 561 -30.13 16.40 40.54
N ILE A 562 -30.68 15.59 39.65
CA ILE A 562 -29.98 15.08 38.46
C ILE A 562 -29.83 16.18 37.40
N ALA A 563 -30.86 16.98 37.16
CA ALA A 563 -30.82 18.06 36.19
C ALA A 563 -29.93 19.25 36.61
N ALA A 564 -29.74 19.48 37.92
CA ALA A 564 -28.82 20.48 38.45
C ALA A 564 -27.33 20.09 38.33
N SER A 565 -27.05 18.82 38.00
CA SER A 565 -25.69 18.34 37.71
C SER A 565 -25.37 18.64 36.24
N ASP A 566 -24.75 19.79 35.99
CA ASP A 566 -24.48 20.37 34.66
C ASP A 566 -23.38 19.65 33.87
N THR A 567 -23.50 18.33 33.67
CA THR A 567 -22.51 17.56 32.90
C THR A 567 -23.21 16.43 32.15
N GLN A 568 -22.74 16.19 30.93
CA GLN A 568 -23.11 15.09 30.03
C GLN A 568 -23.37 13.77 30.78
N LEU A 569 -24.14 12.85 30.20
CA LEU A 569 -24.33 11.51 30.76
C LEU A 569 -22.97 10.80 30.97
N THR A 570 -22.44 10.89 32.21
CA THR A 570 -21.18 10.26 32.62
C THR A 570 -21.49 9.02 33.49
N PRO A 571 -20.53 8.08 33.62
CA PRO A 571 -20.67 6.92 34.51
C PRO A 571 -21.02 7.28 35.96
N GLU A 572 -20.60 8.45 36.45
CA GLU A 572 -20.92 8.93 37.81
C GLU A 572 -22.39 9.36 37.96
N THR A 573 -22.98 9.93 36.90
CA THR A 573 -24.42 10.26 36.88
C THR A 573 -25.28 9.00 36.90
N LEU A 574 -24.81 7.91 36.27
CA LEU A 574 -25.50 6.62 36.27
C LEU A 574 -25.55 5.98 37.66
N ASP A 575 -24.48 6.04 38.45
CA ASP A 575 -24.45 5.54 39.84
C ASP A 575 -25.40 6.32 40.77
N LYS A 576 -25.55 7.63 40.54
CA LYS A 576 -26.53 8.47 41.28
C LYS A 576 -27.97 8.09 40.94
N ILE A 577 -28.25 7.79 39.68
CA ILE A 577 -29.57 7.32 39.24
C ILE A 577 -29.92 5.97 39.89
N ASP A 578 -28.96 5.05 39.94
CA ASP A 578 -29.16 3.70 40.51
C ASP A 578 -29.54 3.76 42.01
N ARG A 579 -28.79 4.54 42.80
CA ARG A 579 -29.08 4.75 44.25
C ARG A 579 -30.40 5.48 44.50
N ALA A 580 -30.82 6.32 43.55
CA ALA A 580 -32.09 7.03 43.64
C ALA A 580 -33.29 6.13 43.30
N VAL A 581 -33.08 5.12 42.45
CA VAL A 581 -34.12 4.13 42.06
C VAL A 581 -34.41 3.16 43.19
N ASP A 582 -33.41 2.73 43.96
CA ASP A 582 -33.57 1.76 45.06
C ASP A 582 -34.49 2.24 46.20
N ASN A 583 -34.68 3.55 46.35
CA ASN A 583 -35.45 4.16 47.43
C ASN A 583 -36.87 4.63 47.03
N LEU A 584 -37.26 4.50 45.74
CA LEU A 584 -38.56 4.97 45.24
C LEU A 584 -39.51 3.81 44.94
N SER A 585 -40.73 3.90 45.50
CA SER A 585 -41.88 3.11 45.03
C SER A 585 -42.42 3.67 43.71
N LEU A 586 -41.67 3.48 42.62
CA LEU A 586 -42.04 3.98 41.31
C LEU A 586 -43.35 3.33 40.80
N PRO A 587 -44.15 4.04 39.98
CA PRO A 587 -45.39 3.52 39.39
C PRO A 587 -45.12 2.55 38.22
N ILE A 588 -44.13 1.66 38.39
CA ILE A 588 -43.69 0.63 37.45
C ILE A 588 -43.40 -0.66 38.23
N GLY A 589 -43.35 -1.80 37.54
CA GLY A 589 -43.03 -3.10 38.11
C GLY A 589 -44.24 -3.97 38.45
N TRP A 590 -43.99 -5.26 38.62
CA TRP A 590 -45.03 -6.29 38.83
C TRP A 590 -45.41 -6.51 40.30
N SER A 591 -45.07 -5.56 41.18
CA SER A 591 -45.41 -5.65 42.61
C SER A 591 -46.92 -5.83 42.80
N GLU A 592 -47.30 -6.55 43.86
CA GLU A 592 -48.72 -6.78 44.15
C GLU A 592 -49.48 -5.45 44.33
N PHE A 593 -48.83 -4.44 44.90
CA PHE A 593 -49.34 -3.08 45.03
C PHE A 593 -49.69 -2.47 43.66
N ASN A 594 -48.78 -2.50 42.69
CA ASN A 594 -48.99 -1.92 41.36
C ASN A 594 -50.05 -2.70 40.58
N ARG A 595 -50.01 -4.05 40.62
CA ARG A 595 -51.00 -4.91 39.96
C ARG A 595 -52.41 -4.70 40.50
N ARG A 596 -52.57 -4.54 41.82
CA ARG A 596 -53.88 -4.28 42.44
C ARG A 596 -54.43 -2.92 42.01
N HIS A 597 -53.63 -1.86 42.00
CA HIS A 597 -54.08 -0.54 41.54
C HIS A 597 -54.39 -0.52 40.04
N GLN A 598 -53.58 -1.18 39.22
CA GLN A 598 -53.87 -1.36 37.79
C GLN A 598 -55.17 -2.14 37.58
N ARG A 599 -55.44 -3.16 38.41
CA ARG A 599 -56.69 -3.94 38.38
C ARG A 599 -57.90 -3.17 38.88
N GLN A 600 -57.77 -2.35 39.93
CA GLN A 600 -58.84 -1.49 40.45
C GLN A 600 -59.19 -0.35 39.49
N ASN A 601 -58.22 0.12 38.71
CA ASN A 601 -58.46 1.08 37.64
C ASN A 601 -59.14 0.43 36.40
N ARG A 602 -59.40 -0.89 36.40
CA ARG A 602 -60.13 -1.60 35.33
C ARG A 602 -61.64 -1.42 35.52
N GLN A 603 -62.30 -0.89 34.51
CA GLN A 603 -63.76 -0.86 34.45
C GLN A 603 -64.33 -2.12 33.76
N ILE A 604 -63.52 -2.87 32.96
CA ILE A 604 -63.97 -4.01 32.13
C ILE A 604 -62.92 -5.16 32.12
N PRO A 605 -63.30 -6.46 32.01
CA PRO A 605 -62.37 -7.60 32.00
C PRO A 605 -61.39 -7.66 30.80
N TRP A 606 -61.76 -7.12 29.64
CA TRP A 606 -60.97 -7.10 28.40
C TRP A 606 -60.39 -5.71 28.09
N ASP A 607 -59.88 -5.02 29.11
CA ASP A 607 -59.46 -3.62 28.98
C ASP A 607 -58.17 -3.49 28.15
N VAL A 608 -58.26 -3.20 26.85
CA VAL A 608 -57.10 -3.01 25.95
C VAL A 608 -56.22 -1.81 26.31
N ARG A 609 -56.61 -0.97 27.28
CA ARG A 609 -55.85 0.23 27.68
C ARG A 609 -54.43 -0.09 28.16
N TYR A 610 -54.18 -1.23 28.79
CA TYR A 610 -52.81 -1.59 29.20
C TYR A 610 -51.93 -1.95 28.01
N LEU A 611 -52.50 -2.52 26.94
CA LEU A 611 -51.76 -2.75 25.68
C LEU A 611 -51.39 -1.41 25.04
N VAL A 612 -52.30 -0.45 25.07
CA VAL A 612 -52.04 0.93 24.61
C VAL A 612 -50.97 1.60 25.50
N GLY A 613 -51.05 1.43 26.82
CA GLY A 613 -50.11 1.97 27.78
C GLY A 613 -48.69 1.40 27.62
N TRP A 614 -48.55 0.09 27.44
CA TRP A 614 -47.26 -0.53 27.14
C TRP A 614 -46.74 -0.17 25.75
N PHE A 615 -47.62 -0.01 24.75
CA PHE A 615 -47.23 0.44 23.43
C PHE A 615 -46.67 1.87 23.46
N LEU A 616 -47.36 2.80 24.15
CA LEU A 616 -46.90 4.17 24.34
C LEU A 616 -45.57 4.22 25.11
N SER A 617 -45.44 3.44 26.18
CA SER A 617 -44.16 3.33 26.90
C SER A 617 -43.06 2.71 26.04
N GLY A 618 -43.37 1.70 25.22
CA GLY A 618 -42.40 1.09 24.33
C GLY A 618 -41.85 2.09 23.31
N LEU A 619 -42.73 2.90 22.71
CA LEU A 619 -42.33 4.02 21.84
C LEU A 619 -41.51 5.06 22.59
N ALA A 620 -41.96 5.49 23.77
CA ALA A 620 -41.25 6.46 24.61
C ALA A 620 -39.84 5.97 24.97
N ILE A 621 -39.70 4.72 25.41
CA ILE A 621 -38.41 4.11 25.77
C ILE A 621 -37.49 4.05 24.54
N SER A 622 -38.03 3.71 23.36
CA SER A 622 -37.27 3.60 22.11
C SER A 622 -36.68 4.94 21.60
N MET A 623 -37.12 6.08 22.14
CA MET A 623 -36.54 7.39 21.82
C MET A 623 -35.11 7.55 22.38
N GLY A 624 -34.73 6.72 23.36
CA GLY A 624 -33.40 6.69 23.95
C GLY A 624 -33.21 7.70 25.07
N ALA A 625 -32.16 7.49 25.87
CA ALA A 625 -31.91 8.26 27.09
C ALA A 625 -31.56 9.73 26.80
N SER A 626 -30.82 9.99 25.72
CA SER A 626 -30.45 11.36 25.32
C SER A 626 -31.66 12.25 25.06
N PHE A 627 -32.70 11.72 24.40
CA PHE A 627 -33.94 12.46 24.18
C PHE A 627 -34.61 12.89 25.49
N TRP A 628 -34.76 11.97 26.44
CA TRP A 628 -35.41 12.27 27.72
C TRP A 628 -34.57 13.16 28.63
N TYR A 629 -33.23 13.07 28.53
CA TYR A 629 -32.32 13.98 29.21
C TYR A 629 -32.46 15.43 28.68
N ASP A 630 -32.47 15.59 27.35
CA ASP A 630 -32.70 16.91 26.72
C ASP A 630 -34.08 17.48 27.09
N MET A 631 -35.11 16.63 27.16
CA MET A 631 -36.45 17.04 27.61
C MET A 631 -36.48 17.43 29.08
N LEU A 632 -35.72 16.75 29.94
CA LEU A 632 -35.60 17.08 31.35
C LEU A 632 -35.03 18.50 31.53
N GLY A 633 -33.94 18.83 30.81
CA GLY A 633 -33.36 20.17 30.82
C GLY A 633 -34.34 21.25 30.36
N LYS A 634 -35.03 21.04 29.23
CA LYS A 634 -36.00 22.00 28.69
C LYS A 634 -37.17 22.27 29.64
N VAL A 635 -37.70 21.25 30.32
CA VAL A 635 -38.82 21.40 31.27
C VAL A 635 -38.35 22.05 32.57
N MET A 636 -37.13 21.75 33.01
CA MET A 636 -36.47 22.40 34.16
C MET A 636 -36.32 23.91 33.95
N ASP A 637 -35.84 24.34 32.79
CA ASP A 637 -35.68 25.76 32.46
C ASP A 637 -37.01 26.51 32.58
N VAL A 638 -38.09 25.94 32.03
CA VAL A 638 -39.44 26.51 32.12
C VAL A 638 -39.96 26.54 33.56
N SER A 639 -39.63 25.55 34.39
CA SER A 639 -40.02 25.52 35.80
C SER A 639 -39.29 26.58 36.64
N ASN A 640 -38.08 26.97 36.23
CA ASN A 640 -37.22 27.93 36.93
C ASN A 640 -37.54 29.39 36.60
N VAL A 641 -38.18 29.69 35.46
CA VAL A 641 -38.64 31.06 35.08
C VAL A 641 -39.63 31.65 36.11
N GLY A 642 -40.30 30.81 36.91
CA GLY A 642 -41.22 31.23 37.97
C GLY A 642 -40.61 31.53 39.34
N LYS A 643 -39.31 31.27 39.56
CA LYS A 643 -38.62 31.59 40.84
C LYS A 643 -37.77 32.85 40.64
N LYS A 644 -38.02 33.90 41.43
CA LYS A 644 -37.22 35.15 41.43
C LYS A 644 -35.72 34.83 41.48
N PRO A 645 -34.87 35.50 40.68
CA PRO A 645 -33.44 35.26 40.71
C PRO A 645 -32.86 35.59 42.10
N LYS A 646 -31.90 34.78 42.57
CA LYS A 646 -31.01 35.19 43.67
C LYS A 646 -30.36 36.54 43.26
N PRO A 647 -30.25 37.52 44.18
CA PRO A 647 -29.61 38.79 43.85
C PRO A 647 -28.21 38.53 43.31
N SER A 648 -27.90 39.22 42.21
CA SER A 648 -26.59 39.19 41.56
C SER A 648 -25.49 39.48 42.57
N ARG A 649 -24.37 38.75 42.44
CA ARG A 649 -23.12 39.04 43.14
C ARG A 649 -22.80 40.53 42.94
N ILE A 650 -22.61 41.23 44.06
CA ILE A 650 -22.10 42.59 44.13
C ILE A 650 -20.77 42.64 43.32
N PRO A 651 -20.57 43.60 42.39
CA PRO A 651 -19.28 43.77 41.72
C PRO A 651 -18.22 44.19 42.75
N PRO A 652 -16.91 43.93 42.51
CA PRO A 652 -15.87 44.40 43.42
C PRO A 652 -15.98 45.92 43.57
N GLN A 653 -16.09 46.41 44.80
CA GLN A 653 -15.85 47.82 45.10
C GLN A 653 -14.40 48.13 44.73
N ASP A 654 -14.23 49.04 43.78
CA ASP A 654 -13.00 49.82 43.66
C ASP A 654 -12.66 50.43 45.03
N ARG A 655 -11.49 50.07 45.53
CA ARG A 655 -10.65 50.89 46.41
C ARG A 655 -9.30 50.87 45.69
N GLY A 656 -8.81 51.99 45.16
CA GLY A 656 -8.47 53.16 45.95
C GLY A 656 -7.09 52.91 46.53
#